data_AF-A0A4Z1J5U9-F1
#
_entry.id   AF-A0A4Z1J5U9-F1
#
_cell.length_a   1.000
_cell.length_b   1.000
_cell.length_c   1.000
_cell.angle_alpha   90.00
_cell.angle_beta   90.00
_cell.angle_gamma   90.00
#
_symmetry.space_group_name_H-M   'P 1'
#
loop_
_entity.id
_entity.type
_entity.pdbx_description
1 polymer ?
#
loop_
_entity_poly.entity_id
_entity_poly.type
_entity_poly.pdbx_seq_one_letter_code
_entity_poly.pdbx_strand_id
1 'polypeptide(L)'
;MTVTSEEDVSTITEVEKLNTVTKYQEAMAADKTSGPCTLKPFRNMTAVYFELGRYTQCREKTKQVVELIQEMMPEDKAVLAKLAQRIERSIEHIPKSLDQQKFDRRLKISMSLPRYHASLVTTTEYFTVGHDVPESLSYELMQKLRRDGKDRTLSFFFGGIGDARNLYTTMIDLHASEKKGIAPLRKYHFVANDINKCALTRNLIIWKLLDDLSTLSHDSDEGMMALATIFFIYEANIMPNYIHEYLSAIMEKILVILQENYDRLQSQQDERCIILWSFSLCLKHGNSPLEWVSLHASDMAKYIGVLYHWLNKSDEGSYSFTTSEAMRGIREELSDRPHFLDEHFKKEKQIYVKYGVLRPPEKILMSREPRLSGLIKTPSKSTELRKYIEKSWKFNPTMMDSDWYDYMQRRNRSEEFDWGNDPFEAFHKGRKPSSLFDHVAPFFQDAADALKKLKGRFHVEVLCGDIIDISEWFRFGTSSTRFPRSGEFPTEFDGIHLSNIQDYIGGNLSTFLYITPLLKKEATSFVRSNCLRNSGNWKSIEAFFADYQCITNKTMLKQLTGMEVMPRPFNHAQPISEDDWSALLPRSEFQRWFYALFFKPALPYNVNIFNPNTVIFSPLNLTILFRLMDQLRSRHYPSHWMSEILSNIIENKVNDANICFSIGKQHKARNLCTAPFSHEMATLTQMFMPLLPFSLESSAIPAQNDIYRYTFPFPSVISHQELPNTLILVFWSLKYFMDLGEMGSWSFINDLRPLLDPTWGDEMDSRFRGSKSDTFRQKGLIVWSTMEWDVEAQEAIAWMPGTLVNKMIRQGDWNCGLFRTDTWQRCWQKPLMMKDVRRDEVWEE
;
A
#
# COMPACT_ATOMS: atom_id res chain seq x y z
N MET A 1 29.09 22.07 48.80
CA MET A 1 28.64 20.99 49.70
C MET A 1 28.19 19.83 48.85
N THR A 2 28.90 18.71 49.01
CA THR A 2 28.51 17.32 48.72
C THR A 2 27.85 16.98 47.39
N VAL A 3 28.71 16.44 46.52
CA VAL A 3 28.42 15.42 45.49
C VAL A 3 27.78 14.19 46.17
N THR A 4 26.64 13.74 45.65
CA THR A 4 26.17 12.36 45.80
C THR A 4 25.72 11.88 44.43
N SER A 5 26.52 10.96 43.90
CA SER A 5 26.28 10.12 42.74
C SER A 5 25.13 9.14 43.02
N GLU A 6 24.05 9.22 42.27
CA GLU A 6 23.17 8.08 42.04
C GLU A 6 23.46 7.57 40.62
N GLU A 7 24.34 6.57 40.57
CA GLU A 7 24.61 5.76 39.40
C GLU A 7 23.35 4.95 39.04
N ASP A 8 22.75 5.30 37.90
CA ASP A 8 22.54 4.39 36.77
C ASP A 8 22.21 2.91 37.10
N VAL A 9 20.94 2.66 37.44
CA VAL A 9 20.37 1.30 37.60
C VAL A 9 19.80 0.76 36.26
N SER A 10 19.77 1.56 35.18
CA SER A 10 19.26 1.12 33.87
C SER A 10 20.33 0.51 32.95
N THR A 11 21.61 0.82 33.15
CA THR A 11 22.73 0.32 32.32
C THR A 11 23.21 -1.07 32.72
N ILE A 12 22.91 -1.53 33.94
CA ILE A 12 23.36 -2.84 34.47
C ILE A 12 22.56 -4.03 33.88
N THR A 13 21.31 -3.82 33.44
CA THR A 13 20.46 -4.92 32.91
C THR A 13 20.58 -5.18 31.41
N GLU A 14 21.11 -4.25 30.62
CA GLU A 14 21.34 -4.42 29.17
C GLU A 14 22.67 -5.16 28.88
N VAL A 15 23.71 -4.89 29.66
CA VAL A 15 25.01 -5.57 29.56
C VAL A 15 24.89 -7.06 29.91
N GLU A 16 24.03 -7.44 30.86
CA GLU A 16 23.81 -8.84 31.23
C GLU A 16 23.07 -9.66 30.14
N LYS A 17 22.24 -9.02 29.31
CA LYS A 17 21.43 -9.71 28.28
C LYS A 17 22.21 -9.96 26.98
N LEU A 18 23.01 -9.00 26.50
CA LEU A 18 23.93 -9.21 25.38
C LEU A 18 25.01 -10.25 25.75
N ASN A 19 25.49 -10.22 27.00
CA ASN A 19 26.43 -11.22 27.54
C ASN A 19 25.88 -12.65 27.49
N THR A 20 24.57 -12.87 27.48
CA THR A 20 24.01 -14.23 27.48
C THR A 20 24.15 -14.88 26.10
N VAL A 21 23.96 -14.12 25.01
CA VAL A 21 24.16 -14.61 23.63
C VAL A 21 25.64 -14.82 23.33
N THR A 22 26.51 -13.90 23.75
CA THR A 22 27.98 -14.06 23.67
C THR A 22 28.43 -15.30 24.46
N LYS A 23 27.91 -15.52 25.67
CA LYS A 23 28.17 -16.75 26.46
C LYS A 23 27.69 -18.02 25.74
N TYR A 24 26.59 -17.97 25.00
CA TYR A 24 26.10 -19.10 24.22
C TYR A 24 26.97 -19.37 22.98
N GLN A 25 27.49 -18.32 22.31
CA GLN A 25 28.44 -18.46 21.20
C GLN A 25 29.82 -18.95 21.68
N GLU A 26 30.30 -18.45 22.82
CA GLU A 26 31.51 -18.96 23.50
C GLU A 26 31.35 -20.43 23.90
N ALA A 27 30.17 -20.82 24.40
CA ALA A 27 29.86 -22.22 24.71
C ALA A 27 29.85 -23.11 23.46
N MET A 28 29.36 -22.61 22.31
CA MET A 28 29.43 -23.33 21.02
C MET A 28 30.86 -23.41 20.47
N ALA A 29 31.69 -22.39 20.68
CA ALA A 29 33.10 -22.41 20.26
C ALA A 29 33.94 -23.40 21.09
N ALA A 30 33.65 -23.52 22.39
CA ALA A 30 34.29 -24.47 23.30
C ALA A 30 33.98 -25.96 22.99
N ASP A 31 32.88 -26.24 22.29
CA ASP A 31 32.49 -27.57 21.80
C ASP A 31 33.50 -28.15 20.80
N LYS A 32 34.13 -27.31 19.97
CA LYS A 32 35.17 -27.74 19.02
C LYS A 32 36.46 -28.23 19.69
N THR A 33 36.62 -27.96 20.98
CA THR A 33 37.86 -28.19 21.73
C THR A 33 37.72 -29.11 22.95
N SER A 34 36.51 -29.55 23.31
CA SER A 34 36.28 -30.35 24.53
C SER A 34 36.10 -31.83 24.23
N GLY A 35 36.90 -32.68 24.90
CA GLY A 35 36.78 -34.14 24.84
C GLY A 35 35.49 -34.68 25.51
N PRO A 36 35.20 -35.99 25.38
CA PRO A 36 33.88 -36.59 25.62
C PRO A 36 33.38 -36.66 27.09
N CYS A 37 33.94 -35.89 28.03
CA CYS A 37 33.71 -36.10 29.47
C CYS A 37 32.86 -35.06 30.21
N THR A 38 32.05 -34.21 29.54
CA THR A 38 31.04 -33.42 30.28
C THR A 38 29.69 -33.36 29.55
N LEU A 39 28.64 -33.89 30.19
CA LEU A 39 27.24 -33.87 29.72
C LEU A 39 26.63 -32.45 29.76
N LYS A 40 27.17 -31.55 30.58
CA LYS A 40 26.66 -30.20 30.83
C LYS A 40 26.75 -29.28 29.60
N PRO A 41 27.88 -29.20 28.85
CA PRO A 41 27.94 -28.49 27.56
C PRO A 41 26.89 -28.94 26.55
N PHE A 42 26.70 -30.25 26.37
CA PHE A 42 25.71 -30.79 25.44
C PHE A 42 24.29 -30.40 25.83
N ARG A 43 23.94 -30.48 27.12
CA ARG A 43 22.64 -30.02 27.64
C ARG A 43 22.43 -28.53 27.43
N ASN A 44 23.44 -27.70 27.71
CA ASN A 44 23.36 -26.26 27.48
C ASN A 44 23.15 -25.95 26.00
N MET A 45 23.82 -26.67 25.11
CA MET A 45 23.70 -26.46 23.66
C MET A 45 22.29 -26.74 23.12
N THR A 46 21.56 -27.70 23.70
CA THR A 46 20.13 -27.88 23.34
C THR A 46 19.28 -26.65 23.69
N ALA A 47 19.55 -26.00 24.82
CA ALA A 47 18.87 -24.76 25.19
C ALA A 47 19.28 -23.61 24.27
N VAL A 48 20.56 -23.53 23.91
CA VAL A 48 21.06 -22.56 22.93
C VAL A 48 20.30 -22.68 21.62
N TYR A 49 20.26 -23.86 21.00
CA TYR A 49 19.55 -24.03 19.73
C TYR A 49 18.07 -23.65 19.81
N PHE A 50 17.42 -23.88 20.94
CA PHE A 50 16.03 -23.43 21.15
C PHE A 50 15.91 -21.91 21.17
N GLU A 51 16.72 -21.23 21.97
CA GLU A 51 16.70 -19.76 22.09
C GLU A 51 17.09 -19.08 20.77
N LEU A 52 17.98 -19.71 19.98
CA LEU A 52 18.36 -19.26 18.64
C LEU A 52 17.33 -19.64 17.55
N GLY A 53 16.16 -20.18 17.91
CA GLY A 53 15.13 -20.57 16.93
C GLY A 53 15.55 -21.70 15.98
N ARG A 54 16.62 -22.44 16.29
CA ARG A 54 17.13 -23.58 15.51
C ARG A 54 16.47 -24.87 15.97
N TYR A 55 15.16 -24.93 15.83
CA TYR A 55 14.32 -25.98 16.43
C TYR A 55 14.65 -27.40 15.94
N THR A 56 15.02 -27.56 14.67
CA THR A 56 15.44 -28.86 14.13
C THR A 56 16.73 -29.35 14.78
N GLN A 57 17.75 -28.48 14.86
CA GLN A 57 19.03 -28.79 15.52
C GLN A 57 18.84 -29.00 17.03
N CYS A 58 17.99 -28.20 17.67
CA CYS A 58 17.58 -28.38 19.06
C CYS A 58 17.03 -29.79 19.28
N ARG A 59 16.09 -30.22 18.43
CA ARG A 59 15.46 -31.54 18.52
C ARG A 59 16.46 -32.67 18.34
N GLU A 60 17.28 -32.61 17.29
CA GLU A 60 18.29 -33.64 16.99
C GLU A 60 19.32 -33.75 18.11
N LYS A 61 19.85 -32.61 18.57
CA LYS A 61 20.80 -32.59 19.69
C LYS A 61 20.16 -33.08 20.98
N THR A 62 18.91 -32.71 21.24
CA THR A 62 18.20 -33.16 22.45
C THR A 62 18.01 -34.67 22.48
N LYS A 63 17.70 -35.30 21.33
CA LYS A 63 17.64 -36.77 21.22
C LYS A 63 18.97 -37.44 21.57
N GLN A 64 20.09 -36.95 21.01
CA GLN A 64 21.42 -37.45 21.33
C GLN A 64 21.74 -37.32 22.83
N VAL A 65 21.37 -36.19 23.45
CA VAL A 65 21.57 -35.98 24.89
C VAL A 65 20.70 -36.92 25.74
N VAL A 66 19.46 -37.19 25.31
CA VAL A 66 18.56 -38.13 26.00
C VAL A 66 19.14 -39.55 25.98
N GLU A 67 19.63 -40.02 24.83
CA GLU A 67 20.29 -41.33 24.69
C GLU A 67 21.50 -41.45 25.64
N LEU A 68 22.38 -40.45 25.65
CA LEU A 68 23.53 -40.41 26.54
C LEU A 68 23.15 -40.41 28.04
N ILE A 69 22.09 -39.71 28.43
CA ILE A 69 21.62 -39.68 29.83
C ILE A 69 21.01 -41.02 30.23
N GLN A 70 20.26 -41.66 29.33
CA GLN A 70 19.68 -42.98 29.59
C GLN A 70 20.76 -44.04 29.78
N GLU A 71 21.88 -43.93 29.06
CA GLU A 71 23.04 -44.82 29.21
C GLU A 71 23.86 -44.52 30.47
N MET A 72 24.12 -43.24 30.78
CA MET A 72 25.06 -42.86 31.83
C MET A 72 24.42 -42.61 33.20
N MET A 73 23.17 -42.13 33.25
CA MET A 73 22.51 -41.61 34.46
C MET A 73 20.96 -41.79 34.41
N PRO A 74 20.43 -43.02 34.30
CA PRO A 74 18.99 -43.28 34.09
C PRO A 74 18.07 -42.82 35.24
N GLU A 75 18.62 -42.57 36.42
CA GLU A 75 17.89 -42.13 37.62
C GLU A 75 17.40 -40.67 37.54
N ASP A 76 17.97 -39.83 36.65
CA ASP A 76 17.72 -38.38 36.59
C ASP A 76 16.45 -38.01 35.80
N LYS A 77 15.30 -38.49 36.30
CA LYS A 77 13.98 -38.31 35.68
C LYS A 77 13.57 -36.85 35.47
N ALA A 78 14.02 -35.94 36.34
CA ALA A 78 13.69 -34.52 36.23
C ALA A 78 14.37 -33.86 35.02
N VAL A 79 15.60 -34.28 34.71
CA VAL A 79 16.33 -33.80 33.53
C VAL A 79 15.74 -34.37 32.25
N LEU A 80 15.42 -35.66 32.22
CA LEU A 80 14.74 -36.28 31.09
C LEU A 80 13.39 -35.61 30.80
N ALA A 81 12.60 -35.28 31.84
CA ALA A 81 11.35 -34.55 31.69
C ALA A 81 11.55 -33.14 31.08
N LYS A 82 12.57 -32.39 31.52
CA LYS A 82 12.90 -31.07 30.93
C LYS A 82 13.34 -31.17 29.47
N LEU A 83 14.09 -32.21 29.11
CA LEU A 83 14.52 -32.44 27.72
C LEU A 83 13.35 -32.89 26.83
N ALA A 84 12.44 -33.71 27.35
CA ALA A 84 11.21 -34.09 26.67
C ALA A 84 10.34 -32.85 26.39
N GLN A 85 10.12 -32.00 27.39
CA GLN A 85 9.39 -30.74 27.22
C GLN A 85 10.05 -29.83 26.16
N ARG A 86 11.39 -29.79 26.11
CA ARG A 86 12.11 -29.02 25.09
C ARG A 86 11.90 -29.57 23.68
N ILE A 87 11.83 -30.90 23.52
CA ILE A 87 11.50 -31.54 22.23
C ILE A 87 10.08 -31.14 21.79
N GLU A 88 9.10 -31.26 22.69
CA GLU A 88 7.70 -30.89 22.41
C GLU A 88 7.58 -29.43 21.97
N ARG A 89 8.13 -28.51 22.75
CA ARG A 89 8.16 -27.07 22.39
C ARG A 89 8.89 -26.80 21.09
N SER A 90 9.96 -27.53 20.79
CA SER A 90 10.67 -27.37 19.51
C SER A 90 9.79 -27.79 18.33
N ILE A 91 8.95 -28.82 18.49
CA ILE A 91 8.02 -29.29 17.45
C ILE A 91 6.93 -28.25 17.19
N GLU A 92 6.40 -27.61 18.23
CA GLU A 92 5.39 -26.54 18.11
C GLU A 92 5.89 -25.35 17.26
N HIS A 93 7.19 -25.06 17.31
CA HIS A 93 7.78 -23.92 16.62
C HIS A 93 8.42 -24.26 15.27
N ILE A 94 8.23 -25.47 14.77
CA ILE A 94 8.58 -25.87 13.40
C ILE A 94 7.34 -25.70 12.52
N PRO A 95 7.43 -24.96 11.38
CA PRO A 95 6.32 -24.87 10.43
C PRO A 95 5.87 -26.26 9.97
N LYS A 96 4.57 -26.55 10.10
CA LYS A 96 4.00 -27.87 9.77
C LYS A 96 3.46 -27.96 8.34
N SER A 97 3.07 -26.83 7.76
CA SER A 97 2.35 -26.81 6.48
C SER A 97 3.27 -26.96 5.27
N LEU A 98 2.81 -27.76 4.32
CA LEU A 98 3.44 -27.93 3.00
C LEU A 98 3.25 -26.67 2.14
N ASP A 99 4.09 -26.48 1.13
CA ASP A 99 4.02 -25.29 0.27
C ASP A 99 2.69 -25.18 -0.48
N GLN A 100 2.09 -26.30 -0.90
CA GLN A 100 0.75 -26.30 -1.51
C GLN A 100 -0.31 -25.80 -0.52
N GLN A 101 -0.29 -26.27 0.73
CA GLN A 101 -1.24 -25.81 1.76
C GLN A 101 -1.08 -24.31 2.05
N LYS A 102 0.17 -23.81 2.02
CA LYS A 102 0.43 -22.37 2.16
C LYS A 102 -0.11 -21.59 0.96
N PHE A 103 0.07 -22.11 -0.25
CA PHE A 103 -0.46 -21.51 -1.47
C PHE A 103 -1.99 -21.41 -1.42
N ASP A 104 -2.67 -22.53 -1.16
CA ASP A 104 -4.14 -22.60 -1.08
C ASP A 104 -4.66 -21.65 0.01
N ARG A 105 -3.98 -21.62 1.17
CA ARG A 105 -4.34 -20.71 2.26
C ARG A 105 -4.15 -19.25 1.90
N ARG A 106 -3.06 -18.87 1.22
CA ARG A 106 -2.83 -17.49 0.76
C ARG A 106 -3.89 -17.06 -0.24
N LEU A 107 -4.26 -17.93 -1.18
CA LEU A 107 -5.32 -17.65 -2.13
C LEU A 107 -6.65 -17.41 -1.43
N LYS A 108 -7.04 -18.29 -0.50
CA LYS A 108 -8.26 -18.14 0.29
C LYS A 108 -8.27 -16.85 1.10
N ILE A 109 -7.18 -16.51 1.78
CA ILE A 109 -7.05 -15.25 2.53
C ILE A 109 -7.16 -14.05 1.60
N SER A 110 -6.53 -14.09 0.42
CA SER A 110 -6.61 -13.01 -0.58
C SER A 110 -8.03 -12.81 -1.13
N MET A 111 -8.86 -13.85 -1.15
CA MET A 111 -10.24 -13.79 -1.63
C MET A 111 -11.24 -13.39 -0.55
N SER A 112 -10.95 -13.70 0.72
CA SER A 112 -11.96 -13.66 1.79
C SER A 112 -11.65 -12.71 2.93
N LEU A 113 -10.42 -12.19 3.02
CA LEU A 113 -10.01 -11.27 4.10
C LEU A 113 -9.52 -9.94 3.53
N PRO A 114 -10.13 -8.80 3.93
CA PRO A 114 -9.67 -7.49 3.51
C PRO A 114 -8.31 -7.17 4.14
N ARG A 115 -7.46 -6.47 3.38
CA ARG A 115 -6.13 -6.00 3.82
C ARG A 115 -6.20 -4.66 4.56
N TYR A 116 -7.21 -3.86 4.23
CA TYR A 116 -7.45 -2.54 4.79
C TYR A 116 -8.74 -2.55 5.61
N HIS A 117 -8.90 -1.54 6.46
CA HIS A 117 -10.19 -1.18 7.03
C HIS A 117 -11.19 -0.88 5.91
N ALA A 118 -12.42 -1.35 6.07
CA ALA A 118 -13.51 -1.00 5.17
C ALA A 118 -13.74 0.52 5.18
N SER A 119 -14.32 1.06 4.11
CA SER A 119 -14.55 2.50 3.95
C SER A 119 -15.95 2.78 3.42
N LEU A 120 -16.53 3.93 3.80
CA LEU A 120 -17.75 4.46 3.16
C LEU A 120 -17.48 5.10 1.78
N VAL A 121 -16.21 5.21 1.39
CA VAL A 121 -15.77 5.72 0.10
C VAL A 121 -15.40 4.53 -0.79
N THR A 122 -16.05 4.41 -1.94
CA THR A 122 -15.84 3.30 -2.90
C THR A 122 -14.90 3.65 -4.04
N THR A 123 -14.49 4.91 -4.17
CA THR A 123 -13.62 5.40 -5.24
C THR A 123 -12.31 5.92 -4.69
N THR A 124 -11.25 5.82 -5.48
CA THR A 124 -9.94 6.39 -5.16
C THR A 124 -9.89 7.84 -5.57
N GLU A 125 -9.36 8.70 -4.71
CA GLU A 125 -9.00 10.08 -5.06
C GLU A 125 -8.12 10.08 -6.32
N TYR A 126 -8.50 10.87 -7.32
CA TYR A 126 -7.84 10.91 -8.62
C TYR A 126 -7.36 12.31 -8.94
N PHE A 127 -6.07 12.42 -9.25
CA PHE A 127 -5.46 13.62 -9.81
C PHE A 127 -5.12 13.37 -11.27
N THR A 128 -5.60 14.24 -12.14
CA THR A 128 -5.44 14.13 -13.61
C THR A 128 -4.01 14.36 -14.07
N VAL A 129 -3.26 15.16 -13.31
CA VAL A 129 -1.88 15.55 -13.59
C VAL A 129 -1.07 15.39 -12.30
N GLY A 130 0.09 14.75 -12.41
CA GLY A 130 0.98 14.59 -11.26
C GLY A 130 1.47 15.94 -10.74
N HIS A 131 1.80 15.99 -9.46
CA HIS A 131 2.29 17.20 -8.80
C HIS A 131 3.72 17.02 -8.23
N ASP A 132 4.35 15.88 -8.48
CA ASP A 132 5.74 15.58 -8.10
C ASP A 132 6.75 15.96 -9.20
N VAL A 133 7.98 16.24 -8.80
CA VAL A 133 9.08 16.47 -9.75
C VAL A 133 9.39 15.17 -10.49
N PRO A 134 9.43 15.14 -11.84
CA PRO A 134 9.86 13.98 -12.59
C PRO A 134 11.29 13.58 -12.25
N GLU A 135 11.47 12.33 -11.84
CA GLU A 135 12.74 11.80 -11.40
C GLU A 135 13.00 10.42 -12.03
N SER A 136 14.27 10.19 -12.39
CA SER A 136 14.71 8.96 -13.06
C SER A 136 15.11 7.89 -12.06
N LEU A 137 14.66 6.66 -12.31
CA LEU A 137 15.13 5.47 -11.57
C LEU A 137 16.49 4.96 -12.05
N SER A 138 16.98 5.43 -13.20
CA SER A 138 18.25 4.93 -13.74
C SER A 138 19.47 5.63 -13.15
N TYR A 139 19.33 6.87 -12.68
CA TYR A 139 20.45 7.72 -12.28
C TYR A 139 21.33 7.07 -11.20
N GLU A 140 20.73 6.58 -10.13
CA GLU A 140 21.45 5.93 -9.03
C GLU A 140 22.09 4.61 -9.45
N LEU A 141 21.38 3.86 -10.29
CA LEU A 141 21.80 2.55 -10.76
C LEU A 141 23.03 2.66 -11.66
N MET A 142 23.06 3.63 -12.56
CA MET A 142 24.14 3.81 -13.55
C MET A 142 25.45 4.31 -12.94
N GLN A 143 25.41 4.98 -11.79
CA GLN A 143 26.63 5.31 -11.04
C GLN A 143 27.28 4.06 -10.45
N LYS A 144 26.48 3.06 -10.04
CA LYS A 144 26.93 1.88 -9.30
C LYS A 144 27.23 0.67 -10.20
N LEU A 145 26.46 0.44 -11.27
CA LEU A 145 26.57 -0.74 -12.16
C LEU A 145 27.69 -0.67 -13.23
N ARG A 146 28.80 0.02 -12.93
CA ARG A 146 29.80 0.42 -13.94
C ARG A 146 30.44 -0.72 -14.74
N ARG A 147 30.34 -2.01 -14.35
CA ARG A 147 31.14 -3.09 -15.00
C ARG A 147 30.49 -4.47 -15.20
N ASP A 148 29.34 -4.81 -14.62
CA ASP A 148 28.80 -6.18 -14.72
C ASP A 148 27.64 -6.37 -15.71
N GLY A 149 27.76 -7.44 -16.51
CA GLY A 149 26.70 -8.08 -17.30
C GLY A 149 26.06 -7.21 -18.38
N LYS A 150 26.72 -7.02 -19.54
CA LYS A 150 26.13 -6.33 -20.71
C LYS A 150 24.78 -6.93 -21.16
N ASP A 151 24.60 -8.24 -20.95
CA ASP A 151 23.40 -8.97 -21.37
C ASP A 151 22.28 -9.00 -20.31
N ARG A 152 22.49 -8.36 -19.16
CA ARG A 152 21.50 -8.33 -18.07
C ARG A 152 20.35 -7.38 -18.41
N THR A 153 19.12 -7.89 -18.30
CA THR A 153 17.90 -7.07 -18.30
C THR A 153 17.74 -6.32 -16.98
N LEU A 154 17.59 -5.01 -17.07
CA LEU A 154 17.21 -4.17 -15.93
C LEU A 154 15.69 -4.05 -15.84
N SER A 155 15.17 -4.20 -14.64
CA SER A 155 13.72 -4.27 -14.39
C SER A 155 13.31 -3.15 -13.44
N PHE A 156 12.31 -2.35 -13.82
CA PHE A 156 11.79 -1.24 -13.02
C PHE A 156 10.29 -1.39 -12.75
N PHE A 157 9.83 -1.04 -11.56
CA PHE A 157 8.42 -1.07 -11.20
C PHE A 157 7.95 0.33 -10.79
N PHE A 158 7.03 0.91 -11.56
CA PHE A 158 6.34 2.17 -11.27
C PHE A 158 4.95 1.86 -10.71
N GLY A 159 4.84 1.85 -9.39
CA GLY A 159 3.58 1.81 -8.65
C GLY A 159 3.00 3.22 -8.48
N GLY A 160 1.73 3.40 -8.83
CA GLY A 160 1.08 4.71 -8.84
C GLY A 160 1.67 5.57 -9.95
N ILE A 161 1.71 5.01 -11.15
CA ILE A 161 2.40 5.62 -12.29
C ILE A 161 1.80 6.96 -12.69
N GLY A 162 0.51 7.22 -12.40
CA GLY A 162 -0.15 8.48 -12.71
C GLY A 162 -0.02 8.84 -14.19
N ASP A 163 0.57 9.99 -14.50
CA ASP A 163 0.83 10.49 -15.87
C ASP A 163 2.14 10.00 -16.51
N ALA A 164 2.82 9.04 -15.87
CA ALA A 164 4.05 8.40 -16.33
C ALA A 164 5.27 9.32 -16.48
N ARG A 165 5.29 10.53 -15.92
CA ARG A 165 6.45 11.45 -15.95
C ARG A 165 7.77 10.81 -15.51
N ASN A 166 7.73 9.97 -14.49
CA ASN A 166 8.89 9.28 -13.92
C ASN A 166 9.39 8.16 -14.88
N LEU A 167 8.48 7.52 -15.61
CA LEU A 167 8.81 6.54 -16.65
C LEU A 167 9.50 7.25 -17.83
N TYR A 168 8.94 8.34 -18.34
CA TYR A 168 9.54 9.11 -19.44
C TYR A 168 10.92 9.64 -19.07
N THR A 169 11.05 10.22 -17.88
CA THR A 169 12.35 10.71 -17.37
C THR A 169 13.37 9.60 -17.25
N THR A 170 12.95 8.41 -16.81
CA THR A 170 13.83 7.23 -16.77
C THR A 170 14.26 6.79 -18.17
N MET A 171 13.37 6.76 -19.16
CA MET A 171 13.73 6.43 -20.55
C MET A 171 14.73 7.41 -21.14
N ILE A 172 14.49 8.72 -20.94
CA ILE A 172 15.37 9.80 -21.41
C ILE A 172 16.77 9.66 -20.81
N ASP A 173 16.86 9.43 -19.50
CA ASP A 173 18.14 9.28 -18.81
C ASP A 173 18.89 8.01 -19.20
N LEU A 174 18.18 6.89 -19.43
CA LEU A 174 18.77 5.65 -19.95
C LEU A 174 19.38 5.90 -21.33
N HIS A 175 18.62 6.51 -22.24
CA HIS A 175 19.11 6.85 -23.57
C HIS A 175 20.32 7.78 -23.50
N ALA A 176 20.25 8.84 -22.69
CA ALA A 176 21.33 9.81 -22.54
C ALA A 176 22.60 9.16 -21.96
N SER A 177 22.45 8.24 -21.02
CA SER A 177 23.56 7.50 -20.40
C SER A 177 24.23 6.53 -21.37
N GLU A 178 23.44 5.78 -22.16
CA GLU A 178 23.94 4.92 -23.24
C GLU A 178 24.68 5.75 -24.30
N LYS A 179 24.10 6.87 -24.73
CA LYS A 179 24.68 7.77 -25.74
C LYS A 179 26.00 8.40 -25.30
N LYS A 180 26.15 8.73 -24.02
CA LYS A 180 27.37 9.29 -23.43
C LYS A 180 28.43 8.24 -23.08
N GLY A 181 28.14 6.94 -23.28
CA GLY A 181 29.03 5.85 -22.87
C GLY A 181 29.17 5.69 -21.36
N ILE A 182 28.26 6.28 -20.57
CA ILE A 182 28.22 6.13 -19.10
C ILE A 182 27.72 4.73 -18.73
N ALA A 183 26.75 4.21 -19.49
CA ALA A 183 26.16 2.90 -19.33
C ALA A 183 26.26 2.09 -20.63
N PRO A 184 26.43 0.75 -20.55
CA PRO A 184 26.34 -0.10 -21.74
C PRO A 184 24.89 -0.20 -22.23
N LEU A 185 24.71 -0.57 -23.50
CA LEU A 185 23.42 -0.96 -24.06
C LEU A 185 22.88 -2.19 -23.30
N ARG A 186 21.63 -2.13 -22.82
CA ARG A 186 20.98 -3.22 -22.05
C ARG A 186 19.56 -3.50 -22.52
N LYS A 187 18.94 -4.57 -22.02
CA LYS A 187 17.49 -4.79 -22.12
C LYS A 187 16.79 -4.19 -20.91
N TYR A 188 15.56 -3.74 -21.10
CA TYR A 188 14.79 -3.03 -20.09
C TYR A 188 13.37 -3.58 -20.03
N HIS A 189 12.91 -3.90 -18.83
CA HIS A 189 11.52 -4.31 -18.56
C HIS A 189 10.93 -3.38 -17.50
N PHE A 190 9.80 -2.77 -17.81
CA PHE A 190 9.13 -1.81 -16.95
C PHE A 190 7.75 -2.38 -16.58
N VAL A 191 7.36 -2.30 -15.32
CA VAL A 191 5.98 -2.54 -14.89
C VAL A 191 5.36 -1.18 -14.57
N ALA A 192 4.26 -0.87 -15.23
CA ALA A 192 3.42 0.31 -15.02
C ALA A 192 2.15 -0.12 -14.28
N ASN A 193 2.05 0.22 -13.00
CA ASN A 193 0.88 -0.09 -12.19
C ASN A 193 0.19 1.18 -11.71
N ASP A 194 -1.13 1.17 -11.81
CA ASP A 194 -2.00 2.09 -11.11
C ASP A 194 -3.28 1.38 -10.70
N ILE A 195 -3.90 1.81 -9.60
CA ILE A 195 -5.27 1.38 -9.27
C ILE A 195 -6.28 2.05 -10.19
N ASN A 196 -5.93 3.22 -10.74
CA ASN A 196 -6.78 4.01 -11.60
C ASN A 196 -6.69 3.57 -13.08
N LYS A 197 -7.79 3.03 -13.60
CA LYS A 197 -7.94 2.61 -15.00
C LYS A 197 -7.85 3.77 -16.00
N CYS A 198 -8.31 4.97 -15.63
CA CYS A 198 -8.27 6.17 -16.46
C CYS A 198 -6.83 6.66 -16.67
N ALA A 199 -6.02 6.68 -15.62
CA ALA A 199 -4.59 7.04 -15.70
C ALA A 199 -3.82 6.12 -16.68
N LEU A 200 -4.00 4.80 -16.57
CA LEU A 200 -3.36 3.84 -17.45
C LEU A 200 -3.85 3.93 -18.90
N THR A 201 -5.15 4.17 -19.11
CA THR A 201 -5.71 4.35 -20.47
C THR A 201 -5.17 5.62 -21.12
N ARG A 202 -5.07 6.72 -20.37
CA ARG A 202 -4.46 7.98 -20.82
C ARG A 202 -3.00 7.77 -21.21
N ASN A 203 -2.23 7.05 -20.39
CA ASN A 203 -0.84 6.70 -20.73
C ASN A 203 -0.74 5.86 -22.00
N LEU A 204 -1.63 4.88 -22.22
CA LEU A 204 -1.66 4.07 -23.44
C LEU A 204 -1.86 4.94 -24.70
N ILE A 205 -2.71 5.97 -24.63
CA ILE A 205 -2.91 6.93 -25.72
C ILE A 205 -1.64 7.75 -25.97
N ILE A 206 -1.03 8.30 -24.91
CA ILE A 206 0.23 9.08 -25.03
C ILE A 206 1.35 8.19 -25.59
N TRP A 207 1.47 6.95 -25.14
CA TRP A 207 2.45 5.99 -25.66
C TRP A 207 2.24 5.69 -27.14
N LYS A 208 0.99 5.63 -27.61
CA LYS A 208 0.68 5.48 -29.04
C LYS A 208 1.18 6.68 -29.84
N LEU A 209 0.96 7.89 -29.33
CA LEU A 209 1.44 9.13 -29.94
C LEU A 209 2.98 9.24 -29.91
N LEU A 210 3.62 8.80 -28.83
CA LEU A 210 5.09 8.75 -28.72
C LEU A 210 5.70 7.72 -29.69
N ASP A 211 5.07 6.57 -29.89
CA ASP A 211 5.53 5.59 -30.89
C ASP A 211 5.43 6.16 -32.31
N ASP A 212 4.34 6.88 -32.64
CA ASP A 212 4.21 7.59 -33.92
C ASP A 212 5.31 8.65 -34.06
N LEU A 213 5.50 9.51 -33.05
CA LEU A 213 6.55 10.54 -33.02
C LEU A 213 7.97 9.96 -33.17
N SER A 214 8.22 8.77 -32.64
CA SER A 214 9.54 8.11 -32.77
C SER A 214 9.92 7.83 -34.23
N THR A 215 8.92 7.74 -35.12
CA THR A 215 9.10 7.48 -36.56
C THR A 215 9.04 8.75 -37.41
N LEU A 216 8.23 9.73 -37.00
CA LEU A 216 8.01 10.99 -37.70
C LEU A 216 9.16 11.98 -37.47
N SER A 217 9.30 12.95 -38.37
CA SER A 217 10.10 14.15 -38.06
C SER A 217 9.29 15.03 -37.12
N HIS A 218 9.90 15.50 -36.02
CA HIS A 218 9.23 16.37 -35.06
C HIS A 218 8.71 17.67 -35.69
N ASP A 219 9.35 18.14 -36.77
CA ASP A 219 8.96 19.35 -37.50
C ASP A 219 7.98 19.10 -38.66
N SER A 220 7.60 17.85 -38.95
CA SER A 220 6.58 17.56 -39.97
C SER A 220 5.19 18.03 -39.50
N ASP A 221 4.23 18.12 -40.41
CA ASP A 221 2.86 18.51 -40.04
C ASP A 221 2.23 17.46 -39.12
N GLU A 222 2.45 16.17 -39.39
CA GLU A 222 2.00 15.05 -38.58
C GLU A 222 2.73 14.96 -37.24
N GLY A 223 4.06 15.16 -37.23
CA GLY A 223 4.85 15.16 -36.00
C GLY A 223 4.43 16.30 -35.07
N MET A 224 4.28 17.51 -35.60
CA MET A 224 3.77 18.63 -34.81
C MET A 224 2.34 18.39 -34.31
N MET A 225 1.48 17.77 -35.11
CA MET A 225 0.12 17.43 -34.70
C MET A 225 0.11 16.44 -33.53
N ALA A 226 0.88 15.36 -33.60
CA ALA A 226 1.01 14.40 -32.51
C ALA A 226 1.55 15.05 -31.23
N LEU A 227 2.57 15.90 -31.35
CA LEU A 227 3.16 16.61 -30.22
C LEU A 227 2.20 17.62 -29.58
N ALA A 228 1.43 18.34 -30.40
CA ALA A 228 0.35 19.22 -29.93
C ALA A 228 -0.75 18.43 -29.22
N THR A 229 -1.15 17.28 -29.75
CA THR A 229 -2.13 16.40 -29.10
C THR A 229 -1.63 15.90 -27.75
N ILE A 230 -0.37 15.46 -27.63
CA ILE A 230 0.22 15.10 -26.33
C ILE A 230 0.15 16.28 -25.36
N PHE A 231 0.55 17.48 -25.79
CA PHE A 231 0.49 18.69 -24.96
C PHE A 231 -0.92 18.97 -24.42
N PHE A 232 -1.95 18.91 -25.28
CA PHE A 232 -3.33 19.15 -24.85
C PHE A 232 -3.88 18.03 -23.96
N ILE A 233 -3.52 16.77 -24.21
CA ILE A 233 -3.88 15.67 -23.30
C ILE A 233 -3.27 15.94 -21.92
N TYR A 234 -1.98 16.29 -21.89
CA TYR A 234 -1.20 16.35 -20.67
C TYR A 234 -1.51 17.57 -19.80
N GLU A 235 -1.68 18.75 -20.41
CA GLU A 235 -1.75 20.04 -19.69
C GLU A 235 -3.13 20.73 -19.70
N ALA A 236 -4.07 20.31 -20.56
CA ALA A 236 -5.26 21.11 -20.84
C ALA A 236 -6.59 20.45 -20.45
N ASN A 237 -7.49 21.25 -19.86
CA ASN A 237 -8.89 20.89 -19.61
C ASN A 237 -9.79 21.01 -20.85
N ILE A 238 -9.43 21.88 -21.80
CA ILE A 238 -10.13 22.06 -23.08
C ILE A 238 -9.12 22.05 -24.23
N MET A 239 -9.56 21.63 -25.41
CA MET A 239 -8.72 21.53 -26.60
C MET A 239 -9.45 21.99 -27.87
N PRO A 240 -8.71 22.43 -28.90
CA PRO A 240 -9.31 22.71 -30.21
C PRO A 240 -10.00 21.48 -30.81
N ASN A 241 -11.09 21.70 -31.56
CA ASN A 241 -11.84 20.59 -32.16
C ASN A 241 -11.00 19.67 -33.07
N TYR A 242 -10.03 20.21 -33.80
CA TYR A 242 -9.15 19.38 -34.65
C TYR A 242 -8.18 18.50 -33.84
N ILE A 243 -7.76 18.94 -32.64
CA ILE A 243 -6.99 18.10 -31.70
C ILE A 243 -7.89 17.01 -31.13
N HIS A 244 -9.12 17.37 -30.77
CA HIS A 244 -10.12 16.42 -30.26
C HIS A 244 -10.42 15.32 -31.29
N GLU A 245 -10.68 15.68 -32.56
CA GLU A 245 -10.91 14.71 -33.63
C GLU A 245 -9.71 13.76 -33.84
N TYR A 246 -8.49 14.30 -33.79
CA TYR A 246 -7.27 13.50 -33.90
C TYR A 246 -7.11 12.54 -32.70
N LEU A 247 -7.38 13.01 -31.48
CA LEU A 247 -7.40 12.20 -30.26
C LEU A 247 -8.46 11.09 -30.37
N SER A 248 -9.69 11.42 -30.79
CA SER A 248 -10.76 10.42 -30.99
C SER A 248 -10.34 9.33 -31.97
N ALA A 249 -9.71 9.69 -33.10
CA ALA A 249 -9.22 8.69 -34.07
C ALA A 249 -8.16 7.75 -33.48
N ILE A 250 -7.29 8.24 -32.58
CA ILE A 250 -6.32 7.38 -31.86
C ILE A 250 -7.03 6.46 -30.88
N MET A 251 -7.96 6.99 -30.08
CA MET A 251 -8.76 6.21 -29.13
C MET A 251 -9.54 5.09 -29.83
N GLU A 252 -10.13 5.36 -30.99
CA GLU A 252 -10.85 4.37 -31.78
C GLU A 252 -9.95 3.24 -32.28
N LYS A 253 -8.73 3.56 -32.76
CA LYS A 253 -7.76 2.53 -33.17
C LYS A 253 -7.38 1.61 -32.02
N ILE A 254 -7.14 2.19 -30.83
CA ILE A 254 -6.82 1.41 -29.63
C ILE A 254 -8.04 0.55 -29.25
N LEU A 255 -9.23 1.13 -29.21
CA LEU A 255 -10.47 0.44 -28.86
C LEU A 255 -10.74 -0.77 -29.75
N VAL A 256 -10.60 -0.64 -31.08
CA VAL A 256 -10.80 -1.75 -32.02
C VAL A 256 -9.88 -2.92 -31.70
N ILE A 257 -8.58 -2.65 -31.50
CA ILE A 257 -7.61 -3.70 -31.17
C ILE A 257 -7.98 -4.36 -29.82
N LEU A 258 -8.32 -3.57 -28.80
CA LEU A 258 -8.70 -4.14 -27.49
C LEU A 258 -9.97 -4.98 -27.57
N GLN A 259 -10.99 -4.51 -28.31
CA GLN A 259 -12.26 -5.22 -28.46
C GLN A 259 -12.09 -6.54 -29.21
N GLU A 260 -11.36 -6.55 -30.33
CA GLU A 260 -11.06 -7.77 -31.08
C GLU A 260 -10.37 -8.83 -30.22
N ASN A 261 -9.43 -8.40 -29.36
CA ASN A 261 -8.77 -9.30 -28.42
C ASN A 261 -9.69 -9.79 -27.31
N TYR A 262 -10.52 -8.90 -26.78
CA TYR A 262 -11.48 -9.23 -25.74
C TYR A 262 -12.51 -10.24 -26.26
N ASP A 263 -13.07 -10.03 -27.44
CA ASP A 263 -14.04 -10.94 -28.08
C ASP A 263 -13.41 -12.29 -28.42
N ARG A 264 -12.15 -12.31 -28.85
CA ARG A 264 -11.39 -13.55 -29.06
C ARG A 264 -11.21 -14.34 -27.76
N LEU A 265 -10.93 -13.66 -26.64
CA LEU A 265 -10.84 -14.30 -25.33
C LEU A 265 -12.19 -14.87 -24.87
N GLN A 266 -13.30 -14.19 -25.16
CA GLN A 266 -14.64 -14.65 -24.79
C GLN A 266 -15.17 -15.80 -25.68
N SER A 267 -14.83 -15.81 -26.97
CA SER A 267 -15.35 -16.78 -27.95
C SER A 267 -14.67 -18.15 -27.92
N GLN A 268 -13.46 -18.27 -27.36
CA GLN A 268 -12.77 -19.56 -27.21
C GLN A 268 -13.33 -20.35 -26.01
N GLN A 269 -14.56 -20.85 -26.09
CA GLN A 269 -15.25 -21.68 -25.06
C GLN A 269 -14.74 -23.14 -24.93
N ASP A 270 -13.47 -23.42 -25.22
CA ASP A 270 -12.88 -24.74 -24.94
C ASP A 270 -11.98 -24.62 -23.70
N GLU A 271 -12.41 -25.19 -22.57
CA GLU A 271 -11.77 -25.08 -21.25
C GLU A 271 -10.28 -25.48 -21.27
N ARG A 272 -9.84 -26.29 -22.25
CA ARG A 272 -8.43 -26.66 -22.42
C ARG A 272 -7.62 -25.67 -23.26
N CYS A 273 -8.27 -24.85 -24.09
CA CYS A 273 -7.64 -23.82 -24.92
C CYS A 273 -7.59 -22.45 -24.24
N ILE A 274 -8.62 -22.05 -23.46
CA ILE A 274 -8.45 -21.25 -22.23
C ILE A 274 -7.44 -22.02 -21.34
N ILE A 275 -6.89 -21.62 -20.21
CA ILE A 275 -5.80 -22.39 -19.56
C ILE A 275 -4.53 -22.45 -20.44
N LEU A 276 -4.41 -23.25 -21.51
CA LEU A 276 -3.20 -23.28 -22.35
C LEU A 276 -2.90 -21.95 -23.08
N TRP A 277 -3.90 -21.21 -23.56
CA TRP A 277 -3.69 -19.83 -24.05
C TRP A 277 -3.70 -18.79 -22.91
N SER A 278 -4.51 -19.00 -21.88
CA SER A 278 -4.66 -18.04 -20.75
C SER A 278 -3.43 -17.97 -19.85
N PHE A 279 -2.65 -19.05 -19.74
CA PHE A 279 -1.43 -19.12 -18.93
C PHE A 279 -0.27 -18.26 -19.48
N SER A 280 -0.37 -17.75 -20.72
CA SER A 280 0.74 -17.04 -21.38
C SER A 280 0.39 -15.63 -21.89
N LEU A 281 -0.86 -15.16 -21.78
CA LEU A 281 -1.30 -13.99 -22.55
C LEU A 281 -1.13 -12.66 -21.80
N CYS A 282 0.11 -12.21 -21.72
CA CYS A 282 0.37 -10.82 -22.06
C CYS A 282 0.29 -10.70 -23.58
N LEU A 283 -0.43 -9.70 -24.11
CA LEU A 283 -0.48 -9.46 -25.56
C LEU A 283 0.95 -9.24 -26.06
N LYS A 284 1.59 -10.26 -26.64
CA LYS A 284 2.92 -10.18 -27.25
C LYS A 284 2.79 -10.39 -28.75
N HIS A 285 3.41 -9.48 -29.52
CA HIS A 285 3.48 -9.40 -30.99
C HIS A 285 2.15 -9.49 -31.76
N GLY A 286 1.77 -8.40 -32.42
CA GLY A 286 0.62 -8.31 -33.34
C GLY A 286 -0.76 -8.18 -32.69
N ASN A 287 -0.88 -8.46 -31.38
CA ASN A 287 -2.16 -8.41 -30.66
C ASN A 287 -2.25 -7.25 -29.64
N SER A 288 -1.19 -6.49 -29.39
CA SER A 288 -1.25 -5.30 -28.51
C SER A 288 -1.38 -4.03 -29.34
N PRO A 289 -2.00 -2.93 -28.83
CA PRO A 289 -1.97 -1.63 -29.52
C PRO A 289 -0.56 -1.12 -29.83
N LEU A 290 0.44 -1.59 -29.09
CA LEU A 290 1.85 -1.23 -29.21
C LEU A 290 2.74 -2.47 -29.06
N GLU A 291 3.72 -2.66 -29.94
CA GLU A 291 4.60 -3.84 -29.93
C GLU A 291 5.44 -3.98 -28.64
N TRP A 292 5.79 -2.85 -28.02
CA TRP A 292 6.60 -2.80 -26.82
C TRP A 292 5.77 -2.74 -25.53
N VAL A 293 4.43 -2.80 -25.61
CA VAL A 293 3.53 -2.79 -24.46
C VAL A 293 2.77 -4.09 -24.37
N SER A 294 2.68 -4.66 -23.17
CA SER A 294 1.77 -5.76 -22.85
C SER A 294 0.72 -5.32 -21.84
N LEU A 295 -0.55 -5.60 -22.17
CA LEU A 295 -1.68 -5.42 -21.27
C LEU A 295 -2.08 -6.77 -20.69
N HIS A 296 -2.44 -6.78 -19.40
CA HIS A 296 -2.94 -7.98 -18.75
C HIS A 296 -4.42 -8.24 -19.12
N ALA A 297 -4.77 -9.51 -19.38
CA ALA A 297 -6.10 -9.87 -19.86
C ALA A 297 -7.24 -9.45 -18.91
N SER A 298 -7.05 -9.65 -17.60
CA SER A 298 -8.02 -9.24 -16.57
C SER A 298 -8.33 -7.73 -16.56
N ASP A 299 -7.52 -6.90 -17.21
CA ASP A 299 -7.70 -5.44 -17.22
C ASP A 299 -8.28 -4.90 -18.53
N MET A 300 -8.38 -5.72 -19.59
CA MET A 300 -8.82 -5.23 -20.91
C MET A 300 -10.21 -4.58 -20.87
N ALA A 301 -11.17 -5.21 -20.18
CA ALA A 301 -12.52 -4.68 -20.02
C ALA A 301 -12.53 -3.29 -19.36
N LYS A 302 -11.59 -3.02 -18.45
CA LYS A 302 -11.47 -1.72 -17.78
C LYS A 302 -11.06 -0.63 -18.78
N TYR A 303 -10.06 -0.89 -19.61
CA TYR A 303 -9.58 0.06 -20.62
C TYR A 303 -10.63 0.29 -21.72
N ILE A 304 -11.31 -0.78 -22.15
CA ILE A 304 -12.42 -0.70 -23.09
C ILE A 304 -13.53 0.20 -22.52
N GLY A 305 -13.95 -0.02 -21.27
CA GLY A 305 -14.97 0.80 -20.60
C GLY A 305 -14.61 2.29 -20.55
N VAL A 306 -13.35 2.63 -20.23
CA VAL A 306 -12.86 4.02 -20.24
C VAL A 306 -12.93 4.61 -21.66
N LEU A 307 -12.48 3.89 -22.67
CA LEU A 307 -12.52 4.36 -24.07
C LEU A 307 -13.95 4.55 -24.59
N TYR A 308 -14.87 3.64 -24.25
CA TYR A 308 -16.30 3.79 -24.58
C TYR A 308 -16.88 5.07 -23.98
N HIS A 309 -16.55 5.36 -22.72
CA HIS A 309 -16.98 6.57 -22.04
C HIS A 309 -16.38 7.84 -22.70
N TRP A 310 -15.05 7.89 -22.90
CA TRP A 310 -14.39 9.06 -23.52
C TRP A 310 -14.77 9.29 -24.98
N LEU A 311 -15.18 8.25 -25.71
CA LEU A 311 -15.69 8.35 -27.08
C LEU A 311 -17.20 8.62 -27.15
N ASN A 312 -17.89 8.71 -26.01
CA ASN A 312 -19.36 8.84 -25.92
C ASN A 312 -20.10 7.75 -26.72
N LYS A 313 -19.70 6.49 -26.51
CA LYS A 313 -20.26 5.30 -27.17
C LYS A 313 -21.08 4.41 -26.22
N SER A 314 -21.31 4.82 -24.97
CA SER A 314 -22.07 4.05 -23.97
C SER A 314 -23.59 4.20 -24.15
N ASP A 315 -24.34 3.11 -23.94
CA ASP A 315 -25.81 3.06 -24.11
C ASP A 315 -26.59 4.00 -23.17
N GLU A 316 -26.04 4.34 -22.00
CA GLU A 316 -26.69 5.23 -21.02
C GLU A 316 -26.37 6.73 -21.23
N GLY A 317 -25.58 7.08 -22.26
CA GLY A 317 -25.09 8.44 -22.49
C GLY A 317 -24.03 8.85 -21.47
N SER A 318 -22.77 8.96 -21.89
CA SER A 318 -21.71 9.42 -20.99
C SER A 318 -21.82 10.93 -20.80
N TYR A 319 -21.90 11.40 -19.54
CA TYR A 319 -21.76 12.83 -19.26
C TYR A 319 -20.37 13.31 -19.68
N SER A 320 -20.31 14.48 -20.29
CA SER A 320 -19.07 15.21 -20.57
C SER A 320 -19.32 16.67 -20.28
N PHE A 321 -18.36 17.33 -19.64
CA PHE A 321 -18.44 18.78 -19.44
C PHE A 321 -18.50 19.52 -20.77
N THR A 322 -19.24 20.62 -20.76
CA THR A 322 -19.20 21.62 -21.83
C THR A 322 -17.96 22.49 -21.69
N THR A 323 -17.51 23.08 -22.80
CA THR A 323 -16.40 24.05 -22.80
C THR A 323 -16.68 25.21 -21.84
N SER A 324 -17.93 25.68 -21.78
CA SER A 324 -18.34 26.77 -20.87
C SER A 324 -18.21 26.40 -19.39
N GLU A 325 -18.52 25.16 -19.01
CA GLU A 325 -18.35 24.67 -17.64
C GLU A 325 -16.88 24.61 -17.26
N ALA A 326 -16.03 24.03 -18.12
CA ALA A 326 -14.59 23.96 -17.88
C ALA A 326 -13.96 25.35 -17.78
N MET A 327 -14.30 26.27 -18.68
CA MET A 327 -13.84 27.66 -18.63
C MET A 327 -14.26 28.38 -17.34
N ARG A 328 -15.44 28.06 -16.81
CA ARG A 328 -15.93 28.62 -15.55
C ARG A 328 -15.14 28.04 -14.37
N GLY A 329 -15.01 26.72 -14.29
CA GLY A 329 -14.30 26.05 -13.19
C GLY A 329 -12.84 26.50 -13.07
N ILE A 330 -12.10 26.52 -14.18
CA ILE A 330 -10.70 26.99 -14.21
C ILE A 330 -10.59 28.44 -13.70
N ARG A 331 -11.50 29.31 -14.14
CA ARG A 331 -11.49 30.71 -13.72
C ARG A 331 -11.76 30.82 -12.22
N GLU A 332 -12.76 30.11 -11.72
CA GLU A 332 -13.14 30.15 -10.30
C GLU A 332 -12.00 29.64 -9.41
N GLU A 333 -11.30 28.58 -9.79
CA GLU A 333 -10.21 28.03 -8.98
C GLU A 333 -8.88 28.79 -9.06
N LEU A 334 -8.54 29.35 -10.21
CA LEU A 334 -7.22 29.97 -10.43
C LEU A 334 -7.20 31.49 -10.23
N SER A 335 -8.36 32.18 -10.22
CA SER A 335 -8.39 33.65 -10.12
C SER A 335 -7.83 34.18 -8.80
N ASP A 336 -8.00 33.42 -7.71
CA ASP A 336 -7.59 33.84 -6.35
C ASP A 336 -6.16 33.39 -6.00
N ARG A 337 -5.48 32.64 -6.88
CA ARG A 337 -4.12 32.15 -6.61
C ARG A 337 -3.07 33.27 -6.80
N PRO A 338 -2.06 33.36 -5.91
CA PRO A 338 -1.00 34.33 -6.05
C PRO A 338 -0.28 34.13 -7.39
N HIS A 339 -0.15 35.20 -8.16
CA HIS A 339 0.44 35.11 -9.50
C HIS A 339 1.94 34.82 -9.37
N PHE A 340 2.38 33.61 -9.70
CA PHE A 340 3.80 33.30 -9.86
C PHE A 340 4.45 34.26 -10.88
N LEU A 341 5.55 34.88 -10.47
CA LEU A 341 6.27 35.94 -11.19
C LEU A 341 7.23 35.37 -12.25
N ASP A 342 6.80 34.42 -13.09
CA ASP A 342 7.56 34.15 -14.32
C ASP A 342 7.10 35.11 -15.42
N GLU A 343 7.91 36.14 -15.68
CA GLU A 343 7.66 37.16 -16.70
C GLU A 343 7.46 36.55 -18.10
N HIS A 344 8.04 35.38 -18.39
CA HIS A 344 8.05 34.78 -19.73
C HIS A 344 6.66 34.36 -20.23
N PHE A 345 5.79 33.87 -19.34
CA PHE A 345 4.47 33.32 -19.69
C PHE A 345 3.30 34.16 -19.21
N LYS A 346 3.56 35.33 -18.61
CA LYS A 346 2.54 36.16 -17.95
C LYS A 346 1.28 36.39 -18.79
N LYS A 347 1.45 36.69 -20.08
CA LYS A 347 0.31 36.92 -21.00
C LYS A 347 -0.47 35.64 -21.30
N GLU A 348 0.22 34.53 -21.50
CA GLU A 348 -0.42 33.23 -21.77
C GLU A 348 -1.17 32.73 -20.54
N LYS A 349 -0.56 32.82 -19.35
CA LYS A 349 -1.19 32.50 -18.06
C LYS A 349 -2.45 33.33 -17.81
N GLN A 350 -2.42 34.64 -18.08
CA GLN A 350 -3.60 35.51 -17.98
C GLN A 350 -4.76 35.07 -18.88
N ILE A 351 -4.45 34.59 -20.08
CA ILE A 351 -5.46 34.06 -21.02
C ILE A 351 -5.98 32.72 -20.53
N TYR A 352 -5.10 31.84 -20.03
CA TYR A 352 -5.49 30.55 -19.46
C TYR A 352 -6.41 30.70 -18.24
N VAL A 353 -6.02 31.50 -17.24
CA VAL A 353 -6.86 31.73 -16.04
C VAL A 353 -8.24 32.28 -16.41
N LYS A 354 -8.33 33.11 -17.46
CA LYS A 354 -9.59 33.73 -17.85
C LYS A 354 -10.48 32.85 -18.74
N TYR A 355 -9.88 32.01 -19.58
CA TYR A 355 -10.57 31.31 -20.68
C TYR A 355 -10.24 29.82 -20.79
N GLY A 356 -9.37 29.26 -19.96
CA GLY A 356 -8.88 27.87 -20.08
C GLY A 356 -8.06 27.59 -21.34
N VAL A 357 -7.64 28.62 -22.08
CA VAL A 357 -6.99 28.46 -23.39
C VAL A 357 -5.48 28.39 -23.23
N LEU A 358 -4.90 27.24 -23.59
CA LEU A 358 -3.47 27.09 -23.86
C LEU A 358 -3.18 27.33 -25.35
N ARG A 359 -2.06 27.99 -25.66
CA ARG A 359 -1.76 28.36 -27.05
C ARG A 359 -1.27 27.14 -27.84
N PRO A 360 -1.89 26.78 -28.98
CA PRO A 360 -1.35 25.76 -29.87
C PRO A 360 0.00 26.19 -30.49
N PRO A 361 0.82 25.26 -31.01
CA PRO A 361 2.07 25.60 -31.69
C PRO A 361 1.82 26.54 -32.87
N GLU A 362 2.67 27.54 -33.09
CA GLU A 362 2.42 28.59 -34.09
C GLU A 362 2.14 28.04 -35.49
N LYS A 363 2.88 27.00 -35.90
CA LYS A 363 2.69 26.32 -37.18
C LYS A 363 1.27 25.75 -37.36
N ILE A 364 0.73 25.13 -36.31
CA ILE A 364 -0.63 24.56 -36.31
C ILE A 364 -1.68 25.64 -36.15
N LEU A 365 -1.44 26.60 -35.25
CA LEU A 365 -2.34 27.73 -35.03
C LEU A 365 -2.59 28.51 -36.32
N MET A 366 -1.54 28.82 -37.08
CA MET A 366 -1.66 29.59 -38.33
C MET A 366 -2.34 28.82 -39.46
N SER A 367 -2.19 27.48 -39.48
CA SER A 367 -2.78 26.63 -40.52
C SER A 367 -4.22 26.20 -40.23
N ARG A 368 -4.55 25.91 -38.96
CA ARG A 368 -5.85 25.36 -38.54
C ARG A 368 -6.79 26.39 -37.93
N GLU A 369 -6.27 27.38 -37.21
CA GLU A 369 -7.07 28.40 -36.50
C GLU A 369 -6.49 29.84 -36.65
N PRO A 370 -6.30 30.36 -37.88
CA PRO A 370 -5.71 31.68 -38.09
C PRO A 370 -6.50 32.82 -37.41
N ARG A 371 -7.82 32.65 -37.26
CA ARG A 371 -8.69 33.61 -36.55
C ARG A 371 -8.34 33.71 -35.06
N LEU A 372 -7.98 32.59 -34.42
CA LEU A 372 -7.60 32.55 -33.01
C LEU A 372 -6.31 33.34 -32.73
N SER A 373 -5.33 33.27 -33.65
CA SER A 373 -4.07 34.04 -33.56
C SER A 373 -4.31 35.55 -33.42
N GLY A 374 -5.30 36.10 -34.14
CA GLY A 374 -5.67 37.51 -34.03
C GLY A 374 -6.41 37.86 -32.74
N LEU A 375 -7.26 36.96 -32.23
CA LEU A 375 -8.06 37.16 -31.01
C LEU A 375 -7.21 37.13 -29.74
N ILE A 376 -6.22 36.23 -29.66
CA ILE A 376 -5.30 36.10 -28.51
C ILE A 376 -4.41 37.35 -28.36
N LYS A 377 -4.06 38.02 -29.46
CA LYS A 377 -3.17 39.20 -29.45
C LYS A 377 -3.87 40.49 -29.00
N THR A 378 -5.21 40.53 -28.95
CA THR A 378 -5.97 41.77 -28.75
C THR A 378 -6.97 41.64 -27.58
N PRO A 379 -6.57 41.94 -26.34
CA PRO A 379 -7.39 41.72 -25.14
C PRO A 379 -8.74 42.47 -25.12
N SER A 380 -8.89 43.54 -25.92
CA SER A 380 -10.14 44.30 -26.08
C SER A 380 -11.27 43.51 -26.78
N LYS A 381 -10.96 42.34 -27.36
CA LYS A 381 -11.93 41.41 -27.99
C LYS A 381 -12.34 40.25 -27.08
N SER A 382 -12.26 40.43 -25.77
CA SER A 382 -12.49 39.42 -24.72
C SER A 382 -13.79 38.62 -24.88
N THR A 383 -14.86 39.26 -25.36
CA THR A 383 -16.17 38.62 -25.56
C THR A 383 -16.22 37.80 -26.85
N GLU A 384 -15.54 38.25 -27.91
CA GLU A 384 -15.43 37.51 -29.16
C GLU A 384 -14.56 36.26 -29.01
N LEU A 385 -13.44 36.38 -28.29
CA LEU A 385 -12.57 35.24 -27.95
C LEU A 385 -13.36 34.17 -27.19
N ARG A 386 -14.08 34.56 -26.12
CA ARG A 386 -14.91 33.63 -25.35
C ARG A 386 -15.92 32.89 -26.23
N LYS A 387 -16.74 33.62 -27.00
CA LYS A 387 -17.75 33.02 -27.89
C LYS A 387 -17.15 32.12 -28.96
N TYR A 388 -15.95 32.45 -29.44
CA TYR A 388 -15.23 31.61 -30.39
C TYR A 388 -14.88 30.28 -29.73
N ILE A 389 -14.20 30.30 -28.58
CA ILE A 389 -13.77 29.09 -27.85
C ILE A 389 -14.97 28.21 -27.45
N GLU A 390 -16.03 28.80 -26.88
CA GLU A 390 -17.25 28.07 -26.50
C GLU A 390 -17.87 27.31 -27.70
N LYS A 391 -17.68 27.81 -28.92
CA LYS A 391 -18.21 27.20 -30.15
C LYS A 391 -17.24 26.22 -30.82
N SER A 392 -15.93 26.50 -30.81
CA SER A 392 -14.95 25.77 -31.62
C SER A 392 -14.04 24.82 -30.85
N TRP A 393 -14.07 24.85 -29.51
CA TRP A 393 -13.26 23.98 -28.66
C TRP A 393 -14.14 22.98 -27.91
N LYS A 394 -13.50 21.91 -27.43
CA LYS A 394 -14.14 20.80 -26.71
C LYS A 394 -13.44 20.56 -25.38
N PHE A 395 -14.15 19.99 -24.42
CA PHE A 395 -13.55 19.45 -23.21
C PHE A 395 -12.55 18.34 -23.55
N ASN A 396 -11.49 18.21 -22.76
CA ASN A 396 -10.55 17.11 -22.85
C ASN A 396 -11.12 15.89 -22.09
N PRO A 397 -11.66 14.87 -22.77
CA PRO A 397 -12.28 13.74 -22.08
C PRO A 397 -11.29 12.99 -21.16
N THR A 398 -9.99 13.00 -21.48
CA THR A 398 -8.94 12.33 -20.69
C THR A 398 -8.63 13.00 -19.35
N MET A 399 -9.23 14.16 -19.06
CA MET A 399 -9.17 14.82 -17.76
C MET A 399 -10.29 14.36 -16.81
N MET A 400 -11.18 13.47 -17.24
CA MET A 400 -12.30 13.02 -16.42
C MET A 400 -12.17 11.54 -16.08
N ASP A 401 -12.15 11.24 -14.79
CA ASP A 401 -12.41 9.91 -14.26
C ASP A 401 -13.92 9.79 -13.98
N SER A 402 -14.57 8.93 -14.75
CA SER A 402 -16.02 8.73 -14.68
C SER A 402 -16.47 8.19 -13.32
N ASP A 403 -15.73 7.23 -12.76
CA ASP A 403 -16.11 6.58 -11.50
C ASP A 403 -16.03 7.60 -10.35
N TRP A 404 -14.96 8.39 -10.31
CA TRP A 404 -14.76 9.47 -9.35
C TRP A 404 -15.83 10.54 -9.49
N TYR A 405 -16.15 10.94 -10.72
CA TYR A 405 -17.16 11.96 -10.98
C TYR A 405 -18.58 11.49 -10.63
N ASP A 406 -18.95 10.26 -10.99
CA ASP A 406 -20.25 9.66 -10.64
C ASP A 406 -20.40 9.51 -9.13
N TYR A 407 -19.30 9.22 -8.42
CA TYR A 407 -19.27 9.22 -6.96
C TYR A 407 -19.54 10.63 -6.40
N MET A 408 -18.89 11.67 -6.94
CA MET A 408 -19.15 13.06 -6.54
C MET A 408 -20.59 13.50 -6.84
N GLN A 409 -21.14 13.12 -7.99
CA GLN A 409 -22.53 13.43 -8.36
C GLN A 409 -23.54 12.80 -7.39
N ARG A 410 -23.37 11.51 -7.06
CA ARG A 410 -24.22 10.82 -6.07
C ARG A 410 -24.23 11.49 -4.70
N ARG A 411 -23.20 12.30 -4.40
CA ARG A 411 -23.05 13.07 -3.15
C ARG A 411 -23.48 14.53 -3.27
N ASN A 412 -24.01 14.98 -4.42
CA ASN A 412 -24.29 16.39 -4.73
C ASN A 412 -23.06 17.31 -4.61
N ARG A 413 -21.87 16.81 -4.95
CA ARG A 413 -20.58 17.54 -4.89
C ARG A 413 -19.92 17.70 -6.25
N SER A 414 -20.70 17.64 -7.34
CA SER A 414 -20.18 17.81 -8.70
C SER A 414 -19.50 19.17 -8.95
N GLU A 415 -19.78 20.15 -8.10
CA GLU A 415 -19.13 21.48 -8.11
C GLU A 415 -17.66 21.43 -7.65
N GLU A 416 -17.21 20.33 -7.05
CA GLU A 416 -15.86 20.14 -6.51
C GLU A 416 -14.91 19.36 -7.43
N PHE A 417 -15.27 19.22 -8.70
CA PHE A 417 -14.34 18.69 -9.69
C PHE A 417 -13.06 19.54 -9.73
N ASP A 418 -11.88 18.92 -9.70
CA ASP A 418 -10.59 19.61 -9.68
C ASP A 418 -10.29 20.27 -11.03
N TRP A 419 -10.48 21.58 -11.11
CA TRP A 419 -10.08 22.43 -12.24
C TRP A 419 -8.71 23.08 -12.02
N GLY A 420 -8.10 22.82 -10.86
CA GLY A 420 -7.05 23.62 -10.25
C GLY A 420 -5.63 23.28 -10.67
N ASN A 421 -5.46 22.38 -11.64
CA ASN A 421 -4.15 22.16 -12.24
C ASN A 421 -3.69 23.43 -12.98
N ASP A 422 -2.61 24.03 -12.49
CA ASP A 422 -1.95 25.17 -13.13
C ASP A 422 -0.78 24.66 -13.99
N PRO A 423 -0.95 24.58 -15.32
CA PRO A 423 0.07 24.01 -16.21
C PRO A 423 1.33 24.90 -16.30
N PHE A 424 1.32 26.10 -15.70
CA PHE A 424 2.50 26.97 -15.59
C PHE A 424 3.30 26.74 -14.31
N GLU A 425 2.79 25.95 -13.36
CA GLU A 425 3.50 25.54 -12.13
C GLU A 425 4.15 24.15 -12.26
N ALA A 426 3.82 23.40 -13.31
CA ALA A 426 4.38 22.07 -13.55
C ALA A 426 5.92 22.11 -13.79
N PHE A 427 6.55 20.93 -13.81
CA PHE A 427 8.00 20.80 -13.99
C PHE A 427 8.39 21.00 -15.45
N HIS A 428 9.34 21.89 -15.73
CA HIS A 428 9.69 22.17 -17.13
C HIS A 428 11.18 22.43 -17.37
N LYS A 429 11.73 21.75 -18.39
CA LYS A 429 13.07 21.97 -18.96
C LYS A 429 12.91 22.51 -20.38
N GLY A 430 13.02 23.83 -20.55
CA GLY A 430 13.06 24.47 -21.87
C GLY A 430 14.26 25.39 -22.02
N ARG A 431 14.74 25.55 -23.25
CA ARG A 431 15.78 26.53 -23.60
C ARG A 431 15.08 27.80 -24.08
N LYS A 432 14.98 28.82 -23.22
CA LYS A 432 14.37 30.15 -23.54
C LYS A 432 13.03 30.05 -24.30
N PRO A 433 11.98 29.47 -23.70
CA PRO A 433 10.69 29.23 -24.36
C PRO A 433 9.94 30.54 -24.68
N SER A 434 9.24 30.58 -25.82
CA SER A 434 8.35 31.68 -26.22
C SER A 434 6.86 31.43 -25.93
N SER A 435 6.50 30.20 -25.57
CA SER A 435 5.17 29.75 -25.18
C SER A 435 5.29 28.53 -24.24
N LEU A 436 4.22 28.19 -23.53
CA LEU A 436 4.21 26.99 -22.68
C LEU A 436 4.49 25.73 -23.51
N PHE A 437 3.94 25.64 -24.73
CA PHE A 437 4.22 24.54 -25.64
C PHE A 437 5.73 24.38 -25.90
N ASP A 438 6.46 25.46 -26.19
CA ASP A 438 7.91 25.41 -26.44
C ASP A 438 8.71 24.97 -25.19
N HIS A 439 8.09 25.06 -24.02
CA HIS A 439 8.68 24.63 -22.75
C HIS A 439 8.47 23.14 -22.49
N VAL A 440 7.29 22.62 -22.81
CA VAL A 440 6.87 21.22 -22.58
C VAL A 440 7.30 20.29 -23.71
N ALA A 441 7.18 20.73 -24.96
CA ALA A 441 7.45 19.94 -26.16
C ALA A 441 8.81 19.21 -26.15
N PRO A 442 9.94 19.83 -25.72
CA PRO A 442 11.23 19.15 -25.68
C PRO A 442 11.24 17.88 -24.84
N PHE A 443 10.47 17.82 -23.74
CA PHE A 443 10.40 16.64 -22.89
C PHE A 443 9.82 15.42 -23.63
N PHE A 444 8.72 15.61 -24.36
CA PHE A 444 8.10 14.53 -25.13
C PHE A 444 8.88 14.20 -26.41
N GLN A 445 9.57 15.17 -27.01
CA GLN A 445 10.53 14.93 -28.08
C GLN A 445 11.70 14.06 -27.61
N ASP A 446 12.30 14.39 -26.47
CA ASP A 446 13.37 13.59 -25.85
C ASP A 446 12.86 12.18 -25.50
N ALA A 447 11.61 12.04 -25.02
CA ALA A 447 11.00 10.75 -24.75
C ALA A 447 10.77 9.91 -26.02
N ALA A 448 10.30 10.52 -27.11
CA ALA A 448 10.12 9.86 -28.40
C ALA A 448 11.47 9.44 -29.02
N ASP A 449 12.49 10.28 -28.92
CA ASP A 449 13.86 9.96 -29.34
C ASP A 449 14.45 8.81 -28.50
N ALA A 450 14.22 8.82 -27.18
CA ALA A 450 14.62 7.71 -26.31
C ALA A 450 13.92 6.41 -26.71
N LEU A 451 12.59 6.45 -26.93
CA LEU A 451 11.81 5.30 -27.37
C LEU A 451 12.36 4.73 -28.69
N LYS A 452 12.64 5.59 -29.68
CA LYS A 452 13.23 5.20 -30.97
C LYS A 452 14.53 4.42 -30.79
N LYS A 453 15.37 4.83 -29.84
CA LYS A 453 16.69 4.23 -29.58
C LYS A 453 16.64 2.98 -28.72
N LEU A 454 15.60 2.86 -27.89
CA LEU A 454 15.36 1.72 -27.01
C LEU A 454 14.50 0.62 -27.67
N LYS A 455 13.81 0.92 -28.77
CA LYS A 455 12.94 -0.01 -29.51
C LYS A 455 13.66 -1.35 -29.79
N GLY A 456 12.97 -2.45 -29.52
CA GLY A 456 13.50 -3.83 -29.59
C GLY A 456 14.28 -4.30 -28.35
N ARG A 457 14.61 -3.41 -27.40
CA ARG A 457 15.25 -3.76 -26.11
C ARG A 457 14.47 -3.26 -24.89
N PHE A 458 13.31 -2.65 -25.11
CA PHE A 458 12.48 -2.02 -24.08
C PHE A 458 11.07 -2.61 -24.14
N HIS A 459 10.51 -2.85 -22.96
CA HIS A 459 9.18 -3.42 -22.80
C HIS A 459 8.47 -2.83 -21.58
N VAL A 460 7.18 -2.55 -21.71
CA VAL A 460 6.30 -2.08 -20.62
C VAL A 460 5.15 -3.06 -20.43
N GLU A 461 5.01 -3.60 -19.22
CA GLU A 461 3.83 -4.33 -18.79
C GLU A 461 2.91 -3.42 -17.99
N VAL A 462 1.61 -3.42 -18.32
CA VAL A 462 0.60 -2.56 -17.69
C VAL A 462 -0.33 -3.39 -16.82
N LEU A 463 -0.46 -2.99 -15.55
CA LEU A 463 -1.26 -3.70 -14.54
C LEU A 463 -2.20 -2.73 -13.81
N CYS A 464 -3.51 -2.92 -13.95
CA CYS A 464 -4.52 -2.08 -13.29
C CYS A 464 -5.03 -2.70 -11.97
N GLY A 465 -4.62 -2.18 -10.82
CA GLY A 465 -5.10 -2.65 -9.51
C GLY A 465 -4.25 -2.19 -8.34
N ASP A 466 -4.66 -2.58 -7.12
CA ASP A 466 -3.93 -2.30 -5.89
C ASP A 466 -2.53 -2.93 -5.91
N ILE A 467 -1.52 -2.13 -5.54
CA ILE A 467 -0.11 -2.55 -5.61
C ILE A 467 0.22 -3.68 -4.64
N ILE A 468 -0.47 -3.76 -3.49
CA ILE A 468 -0.24 -4.82 -2.49
C ILE A 468 -0.78 -6.15 -2.99
N ASP A 469 -1.94 -6.16 -3.66
CA ASP A 469 -2.45 -7.36 -4.33
C ASP A 469 -1.48 -7.83 -5.42
N ILE A 470 -0.98 -6.90 -6.24
CA ILE A 470 0.03 -7.21 -7.29
C ILE A 470 1.34 -7.71 -6.67
N SER A 471 1.74 -7.16 -5.52
CA SER A 471 2.98 -7.56 -4.85
C SER A 471 2.88 -8.95 -4.25
N GLU A 472 1.75 -9.30 -3.61
CA GLU A 472 1.51 -10.67 -3.14
C GLU A 472 1.41 -11.65 -4.32
N TRP A 473 0.78 -11.23 -5.42
CA TRP A 473 0.72 -12.04 -6.65
C TRP A 473 2.12 -12.32 -7.20
N PHE A 474 3.01 -11.33 -7.27
CA PHE A 474 4.38 -11.51 -7.73
C PHE A 474 5.21 -12.43 -6.81
N ARG A 475 4.98 -12.35 -5.50
CA ARG A 475 5.75 -13.13 -4.51
C ARG A 475 5.28 -14.56 -4.37
N PHE A 476 3.97 -14.78 -4.41
CA PHE A 476 3.36 -16.04 -4.01
C PHE A 476 2.59 -16.72 -5.15
N GLY A 477 2.40 -16.05 -6.29
CA GLY A 477 1.59 -16.56 -7.40
C GLY A 477 0.10 -16.57 -7.10
N THR A 478 -0.35 -15.92 -6.02
CA THR A 478 -1.74 -15.92 -5.55
C THR A 478 -2.36 -14.53 -5.65
N SER A 479 -3.50 -14.41 -6.34
CA SER A 479 -4.39 -13.24 -6.27
C SER A 479 -5.81 -13.69 -6.61
N SER A 480 -6.79 -13.01 -6.01
CA SER A 480 -8.21 -13.20 -6.29
C SER A 480 -8.65 -12.63 -7.64
N THR A 481 -7.84 -11.75 -8.25
CA THR A 481 -8.20 -11.01 -9.47
C THR A 481 -7.28 -11.29 -10.65
N ARG A 482 -6.22 -12.09 -10.45
CA ARG A 482 -5.17 -12.34 -11.46
C ARG A 482 -5.03 -13.81 -11.80
N PHE A 483 -4.78 -14.04 -13.08
CA PHE A 483 -4.31 -15.33 -13.59
C PHE A 483 -2.78 -15.39 -13.53
N PRO A 484 -2.15 -16.57 -13.67
CA PRO A 484 -0.69 -16.67 -13.75
C PRO A 484 -0.07 -15.81 -14.87
N ARG A 485 1.09 -15.22 -14.59
CA ARG A 485 1.87 -14.40 -15.53
C ARG A 485 2.86 -15.26 -16.32
N SER A 486 3.30 -14.76 -17.47
CA SER A 486 4.42 -15.37 -18.22
C SER A 486 5.67 -15.43 -17.35
N GLY A 487 6.31 -16.61 -17.27
CA GLY A 487 7.58 -16.79 -16.54
C GLY A 487 8.76 -16.00 -17.13
N GLU A 488 8.61 -15.40 -18.32
CA GLU A 488 9.62 -14.51 -18.91
C GLU A 488 9.65 -13.13 -18.25
N PHE A 489 8.59 -12.77 -17.52
CA PHE A 489 8.44 -11.46 -16.95
C PHE A 489 9.01 -11.40 -15.51
N PRO A 490 9.69 -10.31 -15.14
CA PRO A 490 10.39 -10.21 -13.87
C PRO A 490 9.42 -10.09 -12.70
N THR A 491 9.61 -10.90 -11.66
CA THR A 491 8.96 -10.77 -10.34
C THR A 491 9.83 -9.98 -9.34
N GLU A 492 11.10 -9.75 -9.68
CA GLU A 492 12.05 -8.95 -8.90
C GLU A 492 12.63 -7.78 -9.73
N PHE A 493 12.88 -6.65 -9.08
CA PHE A 493 13.19 -5.37 -9.72
C PHE A 493 14.48 -4.73 -9.20
N ASP A 494 15.17 -4.01 -10.08
CA ASP A 494 16.34 -3.18 -9.75
C ASP A 494 15.95 -1.85 -9.10
N GLY A 495 14.80 -1.30 -9.47
CA GLY A 495 14.31 -0.04 -8.93
C GLY A 495 12.79 -0.01 -8.87
N ILE A 496 12.24 0.42 -7.74
CA ILE A 496 10.79 0.56 -7.55
C ILE A 496 10.45 2.01 -7.17
N HIS A 497 9.49 2.61 -7.87
CA HIS A 497 8.90 3.91 -7.55
C HIS A 497 7.47 3.70 -7.06
N LEU A 498 7.08 4.34 -5.95
CA LEU A 498 5.75 4.22 -5.38
C LEU A 498 4.91 5.51 -5.43
N SER A 499 5.44 6.59 -6.03
CA SER A 499 4.82 7.91 -5.96
C SER A 499 4.48 8.24 -4.49
N ASN A 500 3.28 8.76 -4.21
CA ASN A 500 2.74 8.99 -2.87
C ASN A 500 1.87 7.85 -2.31
N ILE A 501 1.86 6.66 -2.92
CA ILE A 501 1.01 5.53 -2.48
C ILE A 501 1.17 5.23 -0.99
N GLN A 502 2.39 5.36 -0.45
CA GLN A 502 2.67 5.10 0.97
C GLN A 502 1.76 5.88 1.92
N ASP A 503 1.29 7.06 1.53
CA ASP A 503 0.39 7.89 2.35
C ASP A 503 -0.98 7.21 2.54
N TYR A 504 -1.33 6.23 1.70
CA TYR A 504 -2.65 5.59 1.61
C TYR A 504 -2.66 4.10 1.99
N ILE A 505 -1.51 3.44 2.07
CA ILE A 505 -1.41 1.98 2.29
C ILE A 505 -0.84 1.59 3.66
N GLY A 506 -0.74 2.53 4.60
CA GLY A 506 -0.15 2.29 5.92
C GLY A 506 1.35 2.59 5.99
N GLY A 507 1.81 3.53 5.17
CA GLY A 507 3.16 4.05 5.21
C GLY A 507 4.21 3.01 4.84
N ASN A 508 5.38 3.18 5.46
CA ASN A 508 6.52 2.31 5.21
C ASN A 508 6.35 0.88 5.75
N LEU A 509 5.35 0.60 6.62
CA LEU A 509 5.09 -0.77 7.09
C LEU A 509 4.75 -1.68 5.90
N SER A 510 3.80 -1.24 5.09
CA SER A 510 3.41 -1.96 3.87
C SER A 510 4.52 -1.94 2.82
N THR A 511 5.27 -0.84 2.69
CA THR A 511 6.42 -0.80 1.79
C THR A 511 7.44 -1.89 2.13
N PHE A 512 7.84 -2.01 3.40
CA PHE A 512 8.82 -3.03 3.81
C PHE A 512 8.26 -4.44 3.79
N LEU A 513 6.97 -4.61 4.09
CA LEU A 513 6.36 -5.94 4.12
C LEU A 513 6.08 -6.50 2.73
N TYR A 514 5.56 -5.70 1.81
CA TYR A 514 5.06 -6.16 0.52
C TYR A 514 5.97 -5.79 -0.66
N ILE A 515 6.52 -4.57 -0.66
CA ILE A 515 7.24 -4.03 -1.82
C ILE A 515 8.72 -4.38 -1.81
N THR A 516 9.42 -4.19 -0.69
CA THR A 516 10.88 -4.48 -0.65
C THR A 516 11.26 -5.93 -0.95
N PRO A 517 10.42 -6.95 -0.68
CA PRO A 517 10.71 -8.31 -1.11
C PRO A 517 10.66 -8.53 -2.64
N LEU A 518 10.15 -7.55 -3.40
CA LEU A 518 10.22 -7.54 -4.87
C LEU A 518 11.53 -6.95 -5.39
N LEU A 519 12.45 -6.53 -4.54
CA LEU A 519 13.76 -6.07 -4.98
C LEU A 519 14.67 -7.26 -5.27
N LYS A 520 15.46 -7.16 -6.36
CA LYS A 520 16.55 -8.11 -6.60
C LYS A 520 17.53 -8.05 -5.43
N LYS A 521 18.08 -9.19 -5.03
CA LYS A 521 19.04 -9.33 -3.91
C LYS A 521 20.43 -8.76 -4.23
N GLU A 522 20.48 -7.49 -4.60
CA GLU A 522 21.69 -6.75 -4.91
C GLU A 522 21.73 -5.46 -4.10
N ALA A 523 22.93 -5.04 -3.69
CA ALA A 523 23.11 -3.80 -2.94
C ALA A 523 22.76 -2.54 -3.75
N THR A 524 22.62 -2.67 -5.07
CA THR A 524 22.20 -1.59 -5.97
C THR A 524 20.69 -1.47 -6.12
N SER A 525 19.91 -2.48 -5.71
CA SER A 525 18.46 -2.45 -5.82
C SER A 525 17.84 -1.53 -4.78
N PHE A 526 16.81 -0.78 -5.17
CA PHE A 526 16.22 0.24 -4.31
C PHE A 526 14.71 0.45 -4.49
N VAL A 527 14.05 0.94 -3.44
CA VAL A 527 12.68 1.46 -3.51
C VAL A 527 12.64 2.92 -3.09
N ARG A 528 11.80 3.70 -3.75
CA ARG A 528 11.58 5.11 -3.44
C ARG A 528 10.12 5.51 -3.52
N SER A 529 9.78 6.51 -2.73
CA SER A 529 8.44 7.04 -2.57
C SER A 529 8.52 8.52 -2.16
N ASN A 530 7.45 9.25 -2.43
CA ASN A 530 7.22 10.60 -1.99
C ASN A 530 6.19 10.59 -0.87
N CYS A 531 6.33 11.48 0.09
CA CYS A 531 5.29 11.76 1.08
C CYS A 531 4.73 13.14 0.71
N LEU A 532 3.49 13.19 0.23
CA LEU A 532 2.90 14.41 -0.35
C LEU A 532 1.70 14.88 0.47
N ARG A 533 0.90 13.96 1.00
CA ARG A 533 -0.33 14.29 1.73
C ARG A 533 -0.07 14.91 3.10
N ASN A 534 0.86 14.32 3.85
CA ASN A 534 1.09 14.63 5.27
C ASN A 534 2.54 15.05 5.55
N SER A 535 3.27 15.51 4.52
CA SER A 535 4.68 15.90 4.61
C SER A 535 4.98 16.90 5.73
N GLY A 536 4.06 17.86 5.97
CA GLY A 536 4.18 18.87 7.01
C GLY A 536 4.15 18.32 8.46
N ASN A 537 3.72 17.07 8.67
CA ASN A 537 3.70 16.45 9.99
C ASN A 537 5.07 15.90 10.43
N TRP A 538 6.01 15.72 9.50
CA TRP A 538 7.24 14.97 9.75
C TRP A 538 8.43 15.91 9.96
N LYS A 539 8.99 15.89 11.18
CA LYS A 539 10.21 16.67 11.50
C LYS A 539 11.49 15.98 11.02
N SER A 540 11.46 14.67 10.85
CA SER A 540 12.56 13.86 10.35
C SER A 540 12.05 12.53 9.77
N ILE A 541 12.92 11.80 9.09
CA ILE A 541 12.59 10.47 8.56
C ILE A 541 12.35 9.44 9.67
N GLU A 542 13.05 9.57 10.80
CA GLU A 542 12.80 8.75 11.97
C GLU A 542 11.41 9.04 12.55
N ALA A 543 10.96 10.30 12.56
CA ALA A 543 9.62 10.64 13.05
C ALA A 543 8.53 10.00 12.20
N PHE A 544 8.75 9.94 10.87
CA PHE A 544 7.90 9.22 9.93
C PHE A 544 7.85 7.71 10.26
N PHE A 545 9.01 7.07 10.51
CA PHE A 545 9.05 5.65 10.88
C PHE A 545 8.43 5.33 12.24
N ALA A 546 8.60 6.21 13.21
CA ALA A 546 8.05 6.03 14.54
C ALA A 546 6.52 6.04 14.50
N ASP A 547 5.93 6.87 13.64
CA ASP A 547 4.47 6.98 13.58
C ASP A 547 3.81 5.75 12.92
N TYR A 548 4.36 5.27 11.81
CA TYR A 548 3.79 4.11 11.09
C TYR A 548 4.22 2.74 11.64
N GLN A 549 5.40 2.63 12.26
CA GLN A 549 5.97 1.33 12.66
C GLN A 549 6.52 1.26 14.08
N CYS A 550 6.44 2.33 14.87
CA CYS A 550 7.08 2.41 16.19
C CYS A 550 8.61 2.17 16.13
N ILE A 551 9.25 2.50 14.99
CA ILE A 551 10.70 2.42 14.80
C ILE A 551 11.33 3.77 15.11
N THR A 552 12.21 3.80 16.12
CA THR A 552 12.70 5.08 16.68
C THR A 552 14.04 5.53 16.11
N ASN A 553 14.79 4.65 15.45
CA ASN A 553 16.11 4.95 14.90
C ASN A 553 16.48 3.99 13.74
N LYS A 554 17.55 4.33 13.02
CA LYS A 554 18.03 3.57 11.85
C LYS A 554 18.56 2.17 12.20
N THR A 555 19.10 1.97 13.41
CA THR A 555 19.57 0.65 13.86
C THR A 555 18.40 -0.30 14.00
N MET A 556 17.37 0.12 14.73
CA MET A 556 16.13 -0.63 14.90
C MET A 556 15.46 -0.94 13.56
N LEU A 557 15.45 0.03 12.63
CA LEU A 557 14.96 -0.19 11.27
C LEU A 557 15.72 -1.34 10.57
N LYS A 558 17.05 -1.29 10.59
CA LYS A 558 17.90 -2.29 9.95
C LYS A 558 17.69 -3.67 10.56
N GLN A 559 17.59 -3.77 11.90
CA GLN A 559 17.39 -5.04 12.60
C GLN A 559 16.02 -5.68 12.26
N LEU A 560 14.95 -4.87 12.22
CA LEU A 560 13.59 -5.37 11.96
C LEU A 560 13.28 -5.64 10.50
N THR A 561 13.79 -4.81 9.58
CA THR A 561 13.37 -4.82 8.17
C THR A 561 14.48 -5.27 7.21
N GLY A 562 15.74 -5.21 7.64
CA GLY A 562 16.88 -5.43 6.76
C GLY A 562 17.09 -4.31 5.73
N MET A 563 16.52 -3.12 5.95
CA MET A 563 16.63 -1.97 5.04
C MET A 563 17.54 -0.88 5.60
N GLU A 564 18.22 -0.17 4.70
CA GLU A 564 18.99 1.04 4.99
C GLU A 564 18.40 2.25 4.26
N VAL A 565 18.40 3.39 4.95
CA VAL A 565 17.81 4.65 4.45
C VAL A 565 18.91 5.57 3.99
N MET A 566 18.89 5.89 2.71
CA MET A 566 19.69 6.96 2.13
C MET A 566 18.84 8.24 2.08
N PRO A 567 19.44 9.44 1.90
CA PRO A 567 18.71 10.71 1.82
C PRO A 567 17.56 10.73 0.79
N ARG A 568 17.61 9.80 -0.17
CA ARG A 568 16.61 9.20 -1.09
C ARG A 568 17.47 8.20 -1.89
N PRO A 569 17.31 6.85 -1.88
CA PRO A 569 16.14 5.97 -1.64
C PRO A 569 16.35 4.96 -0.47
N PHE A 570 15.51 3.92 -0.37
CA PHE A 570 15.72 2.76 0.52
C PHE A 570 16.45 1.63 -0.21
N ASN A 571 17.48 1.03 0.39
CA ASN A 571 18.25 -0.08 -0.17
C ASN A 571 18.24 -1.31 0.76
N HIS A 572 18.53 -2.49 0.21
CA HIS A 572 18.87 -3.64 1.03
C HIS A 572 20.09 -3.36 1.90
N ALA A 573 19.97 -3.65 3.20
CA ALA A 573 21.13 -3.81 4.05
C ALA A 573 21.88 -5.10 3.68
N GLN A 574 23.13 -5.21 4.14
CA GLN A 574 23.89 -6.45 4.01
C GLN A 574 23.10 -7.63 4.62
N PRO A 575 23.10 -8.81 3.97
CA PRO A 575 22.44 -9.99 4.50
C PRO A 575 22.94 -10.30 5.91
N ILE A 576 22.01 -10.49 6.85
CA ILE A 576 22.34 -10.91 8.22
C ILE A 576 22.65 -12.40 8.16
N SER A 577 23.82 -12.79 8.65
CA SER A 577 24.18 -14.20 8.84
C SER A 577 23.24 -14.84 9.85
N GLU A 578 22.88 -16.12 9.65
CA GLU A 578 22.11 -16.91 10.64
C GLU A 578 22.81 -17.01 12.02
N ASP A 579 24.11 -16.71 12.06
CA ASP A 579 24.93 -16.68 13.28
C ASP A 579 25.04 -15.28 13.91
N ASP A 580 24.58 -14.21 13.24
CA ASP A 580 24.74 -12.81 13.68
C ASP A 580 23.51 -12.29 14.45
N TRP A 581 23.40 -12.73 15.69
CA TRP A 581 22.32 -12.32 16.61
C TRP A 581 22.43 -10.87 17.10
N SER A 582 23.61 -10.27 16.98
CA SER A 582 23.80 -8.84 17.28
C SER A 582 22.99 -7.95 16.32
N ALA A 583 22.64 -8.50 15.16
CA ALA A 583 21.81 -7.85 14.16
C ALA A 583 20.30 -8.00 14.43
N LEU A 584 19.86 -8.63 15.52
CA LEU A 584 18.46 -8.66 15.96
C LEU A 584 18.23 -7.72 17.14
N LEU A 585 16.98 -7.27 17.29
CA LEU A 585 16.58 -6.58 18.51
C LEU A 585 16.65 -7.51 19.73
N PRO A 586 17.09 -7.02 20.90
CA PRO A 586 16.95 -7.76 22.14
C PRO A 586 15.50 -8.17 22.39
N ARG A 587 15.28 -9.39 22.91
CA ARG A 587 13.93 -9.97 23.09
C ARG A 587 12.93 -9.02 23.76
N SER A 588 13.31 -8.37 24.85
CA SER A 588 12.43 -7.44 25.57
C SER A 588 12.08 -6.19 24.75
N GLU A 589 13.00 -5.70 23.92
CA GLU A 589 12.74 -4.57 23.02
C GLU A 589 11.86 -4.99 21.85
N PHE A 590 12.14 -6.16 21.26
CA PHE A 590 11.31 -6.75 20.21
C PHE A 590 9.86 -6.95 20.68
N GLN A 591 9.67 -7.52 21.86
CA GLN A 591 8.36 -7.73 22.46
C GLN A 591 7.62 -6.41 22.68
N ARG A 592 8.30 -5.40 23.24
CA ARG A 592 7.72 -4.06 23.45
C ARG A 592 7.34 -3.40 22.13
N TRP A 593 8.21 -3.50 21.12
CA TRP A 593 7.94 -2.99 19.78
C TRP A 593 6.72 -3.67 19.15
N PHE A 594 6.62 -5.00 19.24
CA PHE A 594 5.50 -5.72 18.62
C PHE A 594 4.17 -5.35 19.29
N TYR A 595 4.12 -5.22 20.63
CA TYR A 595 2.91 -4.76 21.31
C TYR A 595 2.56 -3.32 20.92
N ALA A 596 3.54 -2.42 20.84
CA ALA A 596 3.32 -1.06 20.37
C ALA A 596 2.75 -1.05 18.93
N LEU A 597 3.30 -1.90 18.06
CA LEU A 597 2.84 -2.05 16.69
C LEU A 597 1.44 -2.67 16.61
N PHE A 598 1.07 -3.60 17.49
CA PHE A 598 -0.30 -4.15 17.56
C PHE A 598 -1.33 -3.05 17.85
N PHE A 599 -1.05 -2.15 18.79
CA PHE A 599 -1.98 -1.09 19.15
C PHE A 599 -2.11 0.02 18.09
N LYS A 600 -1.17 0.16 17.15
CA LYS A 600 -1.27 1.15 16.06
C LYS A 600 -2.48 0.91 15.13
N PRO A 601 -2.69 -0.28 14.53
CA PRO A 601 -3.89 -0.61 13.78
C PRO A 601 -5.10 -0.98 14.67
N ALA A 602 -4.88 -1.51 15.89
CA ALA A 602 -6.02 -1.81 16.79
C ALA A 602 -6.69 -0.54 17.33
N LEU A 603 -5.89 0.49 17.65
CA LEU A 603 -6.32 1.74 18.28
C LEU A 603 -5.71 2.97 17.59
N PRO A 604 -5.97 3.19 16.27
CA PRO A 604 -5.46 4.35 15.53
C PRO A 604 -5.82 5.69 16.19
N TYR A 605 -4.96 6.69 16.01
CA TYR A 605 -5.09 8.02 16.59
C TYR A 605 -6.32 8.79 16.10
N ASN A 606 -6.96 9.57 16.98
CA ASN A 606 -7.98 10.51 16.53
C ASN A 606 -7.31 11.56 15.64
N VAL A 607 -7.85 11.74 14.45
CA VAL A 607 -7.37 12.75 13.51
C VAL A 607 -8.27 13.97 13.54
N ASN A 608 -7.68 15.14 13.30
CA ASN A 608 -8.47 16.34 13.09
C ASN A 608 -8.97 16.38 11.63
N ILE A 609 -10.16 15.81 11.43
CA ILE A 609 -10.84 15.73 10.14
C ILE A 609 -11.15 17.11 9.51
N PHE A 610 -11.14 18.19 10.29
CA PHE A 610 -11.36 19.54 9.80
C PHE A 610 -10.11 20.17 9.17
N ASN A 611 -8.95 19.53 9.27
CA ASN A 611 -7.72 19.97 8.61
C ASN A 611 -7.13 18.83 7.75
N PRO A 612 -7.68 18.60 6.54
CA PRO A 612 -7.39 17.41 5.73
C PRO A 612 -5.90 17.25 5.38
N ASN A 613 -5.16 18.36 5.23
CA ASN A 613 -3.72 18.38 4.92
C ASN A 613 -2.83 17.90 6.07
N THR A 614 -3.40 17.69 7.27
CA THR A 614 -2.67 17.16 8.44
C THR A 614 -3.07 15.74 8.81
N VAL A 615 -4.02 15.16 8.10
CA VAL A 615 -4.56 13.83 8.41
C VAL A 615 -3.60 12.74 7.94
N ILE A 616 -3.19 11.89 8.87
CA ILE A 616 -2.41 10.67 8.61
C ILE A 616 -3.39 9.49 8.56
N PHE A 617 -3.44 8.79 7.42
CA PHE A 617 -4.33 7.65 7.26
C PHE A 617 -3.79 6.41 7.99
N SER A 618 -4.70 5.69 8.66
CA SER A 618 -4.43 4.41 9.32
C SER A 618 -5.29 3.31 8.67
N PRO A 619 -4.97 2.91 7.42
CA PRO A 619 -5.83 2.02 6.64
C PRO A 619 -5.70 0.55 7.04
N LEU A 620 -4.69 0.16 7.82
CA LEU A 620 -4.37 -1.24 8.09
C LEU A 620 -5.22 -1.82 9.21
N ASN A 621 -5.75 -3.02 8.99
CA ASN A 621 -6.42 -3.81 10.03
C ASN A 621 -5.45 -4.84 10.67
N LEU A 622 -5.94 -5.66 11.61
CA LEU A 622 -5.09 -6.59 12.37
C LEU A 622 -4.46 -7.73 11.55
N THR A 623 -4.92 -7.99 10.32
CA THR A 623 -4.32 -9.02 9.45
C THR A 623 -2.87 -8.72 9.07
N ILE A 624 -2.43 -7.45 9.16
CA ILE A 624 -1.05 -7.05 8.88
C ILE A 624 -0.04 -7.74 9.79
N LEU A 625 -0.41 -7.99 11.06
CA LEU A 625 0.50 -8.57 12.06
C LEU A 625 0.85 -10.02 11.73
N PHE A 626 -0.10 -10.78 11.20
CA PHE A 626 0.09 -12.18 10.81
C PHE A 626 1.02 -12.29 9.60
N ARG A 627 0.88 -11.38 8.63
CA ARG A 627 1.79 -11.30 7.47
C ARG A 627 3.20 -10.88 7.88
N LEU A 628 3.32 -9.98 8.85
CA LEU A 628 4.60 -9.53 9.39
C LEU A 628 5.37 -10.66 10.09
N MET A 629 4.69 -11.57 10.80
CA MET A 629 5.36 -12.70 11.48
C MET A 629 6.12 -13.62 10.52
N ASP A 630 5.59 -13.87 9.33
CA ASP A 630 6.27 -14.65 8.28
C ASP A 630 7.56 -13.95 7.82
N GLN A 631 7.51 -12.62 7.61
CA GLN A 631 8.69 -11.83 7.27
C GLN A 631 9.73 -11.80 8.39
N LEU A 632 9.32 -11.59 9.64
CA LEU A 632 10.22 -11.61 10.79
C LEU A 632 10.91 -12.98 10.93
N ARG A 633 10.21 -14.08 10.64
CA ARG A 633 10.81 -15.42 10.60
C ARG A 633 11.87 -15.55 9.52
N SER A 634 11.62 -15.00 8.32
CA SER A 634 12.60 -14.95 7.22
C SER A 634 13.86 -14.14 7.57
N ARG A 635 13.75 -13.31 8.61
CA ARG A 635 14.83 -12.51 9.20
C ARG A 635 15.46 -13.15 10.44
N HIS A 636 15.16 -14.42 10.69
CA HIS A 636 15.69 -15.24 11.78
C HIS A 636 15.21 -14.85 13.19
N TYR A 637 14.16 -14.03 13.32
CA TYR A 637 13.50 -13.84 14.61
C TYR A 637 12.90 -15.18 15.11
N PRO A 638 13.13 -15.60 16.36
CA PRO A 638 12.64 -16.88 16.86
C PRO A 638 11.12 -16.97 16.89
N SER A 639 10.56 -18.05 16.34
CA SER A 639 9.11 -18.30 16.30
C SER A 639 8.46 -18.27 17.69
N HIS A 640 9.18 -18.75 18.71
CA HIS A 640 8.70 -18.82 20.08
C HIS A 640 8.52 -17.45 20.74
N TRP A 641 9.22 -16.41 20.27
CA TRP A 641 8.98 -15.03 20.72
C TRP A 641 7.65 -14.52 20.17
N MET A 642 7.40 -14.77 18.88
CA MET A 642 6.16 -14.34 18.22
C MET A 642 4.94 -15.09 18.74
N SER A 643 5.05 -16.40 18.98
CA SER A 643 3.95 -17.19 19.55
C SER A 643 3.57 -16.71 20.96
N GLU A 644 4.57 -16.42 21.82
CA GLU A 644 4.33 -15.89 23.17
C GLU A 644 3.64 -14.52 23.13
N ILE A 645 4.09 -13.62 22.25
CA ILE A 645 3.47 -12.31 22.03
C ILE A 645 2.00 -12.47 21.63
N LEU A 646 1.72 -13.35 20.66
CA LEU A 646 0.36 -13.61 20.17
C LEU A 646 -0.53 -14.19 21.27
N SER A 647 -0.03 -15.18 22.03
CA SER A 647 -0.73 -15.74 23.20
C SER A 647 -1.06 -14.65 24.23
N ASN A 648 -0.10 -13.78 24.53
CA ASN A 648 -0.30 -12.71 25.52
C ASN A 648 -1.35 -11.69 25.07
N ILE A 649 -1.43 -11.39 23.76
CA ILE A 649 -2.49 -10.52 23.21
C ILE A 649 -3.85 -11.20 23.33
N ILE A 650 -3.96 -12.48 22.93
CA ILE A 650 -5.22 -13.25 22.99
C ILE A 650 -5.71 -13.41 24.44
N GLU A 651 -4.80 -13.69 25.36
CA GLU A 651 -5.12 -13.97 26.77
C GLU A 651 -5.17 -12.72 27.65
N ASN A 652 -5.02 -11.52 27.07
CA ASN A 652 -5.01 -10.25 27.81
C ASN A 652 -3.94 -10.19 28.91
N LYS A 653 -2.71 -10.61 28.58
CA LYS A 653 -1.52 -10.65 29.46
C LYS A 653 -0.43 -9.66 29.03
N VAL A 654 -0.77 -8.66 28.22
CA VAL A 654 0.16 -7.62 27.78
C VAL A 654 0.47 -6.68 28.95
N ASN A 655 1.63 -6.90 29.58
CA ASN A 655 2.17 -6.04 30.63
C ASN A 655 3.30 -5.17 30.07
N ASP A 656 3.54 -4.01 30.68
CA ASP A 656 4.78 -3.23 30.51
C ASP A 656 4.97 -2.58 29.12
N ALA A 657 3.85 -2.32 28.41
CA ALA A 657 3.89 -1.65 27.12
C ALA A 657 4.14 -0.16 27.31
N ASN A 658 5.42 0.23 27.36
CA ASN A 658 5.85 1.59 27.13
C ASN A 658 5.57 1.92 25.65
N ILE A 659 4.33 2.26 25.31
CA ILE A 659 4.02 2.60 23.94
C ILE A 659 4.55 3.99 23.64
N CYS A 660 5.70 4.02 22.98
CA CYS A 660 6.26 5.19 22.38
C CYS A 660 5.65 5.34 20.98
N PHE A 661 4.61 6.14 20.87
CA PHE A 661 3.96 6.39 19.58
C PHE A 661 4.64 7.53 18.78
N SER A 662 5.60 8.24 19.38
CA SER A 662 6.33 9.36 18.76
C SER A 662 7.73 9.52 19.36
N ILE A 663 8.70 9.95 18.55
CA ILE A 663 10.10 10.12 18.98
C ILE A 663 10.20 11.07 20.17
N GLY A 664 10.95 10.64 21.19
CA GLY A 664 11.30 11.46 22.35
C GLY A 664 10.25 11.51 23.46
N LYS A 665 9.11 10.83 23.32
CA LYS A 665 8.13 10.67 24.41
C LYS A 665 8.21 9.27 24.99
N GLN A 666 9.06 9.11 26.03
CA GLN A 666 8.95 7.93 26.89
C GLN A 666 7.76 8.13 27.82
N HIS A 667 6.71 7.34 27.60
CA HIS A 667 5.64 7.21 28.57
C HIS A 667 6.12 6.33 29.74
N LYS A 668 5.36 6.30 30.85
CA LYS A 668 5.58 5.29 31.90
C LYS A 668 4.99 3.97 31.44
N ALA A 669 5.58 2.85 31.84
CA ALA A 669 5.05 1.53 31.52
C ALA A 669 3.62 1.39 32.02
N ARG A 670 2.72 0.88 31.17
CA ARG A 670 1.27 0.86 31.44
C ARG A 670 0.67 -0.49 31.08
N ASN A 671 -0.37 -0.86 31.82
CA ASN A 671 -1.19 -2.03 31.53
C ASN A 671 -2.24 -1.64 30.50
N LEU A 672 -2.16 -2.23 29.32
CA LEU A 672 -3.11 -1.98 28.24
C LEU A 672 -4.00 -3.19 28.07
N CYS A 673 -5.29 -2.95 27.90
CA CYS A 673 -6.27 -4.01 27.75
C CYS A 673 -6.33 -4.44 26.28
N THR A 674 -6.04 -5.70 25.99
CA THR A 674 -6.24 -6.30 24.66
C THR A 674 -7.55 -7.07 24.56
N ALA A 675 -8.29 -7.21 25.66
CA ALA A 675 -9.55 -7.97 25.72
C ALA A 675 -10.55 -7.63 24.61
N PRO A 676 -10.78 -6.35 24.22
CA PRO A 676 -11.70 -6.03 23.12
C PRO A 676 -11.33 -6.68 21.78
N PHE A 677 -10.05 -6.95 21.54
CA PHE A 677 -9.52 -7.47 20.27
C PHE A 677 -9.19 -8.98 20.35
N SER A 678 -9.26 -9.57 21.54
CA SER A 678 -8.84 -10.96 21.80
C SER A 678 -9.51 -11.98 20.88
N HIS A 679 -10.83 -11.86 20.69
CA HIS A 679 -11.60 -12.77 19.85
C HIS A 679 -11.23 -12.66 18.35
N GLU A 680 -10.99 -11.44 17.86
CA GLU A 680 -10.53 -11.23 16.49
C GLU A 680 -9.13 -11.83 16.30
N MET A 681 -8.19 -11.52 17.20
CA MET A 681 -6.83 -12.06 17.14
C MET A 681 -6.80 -13.60 17.21
N ALA A 682 -7.62 -14.21 18.04
CA ALA A 682 -7.76 -15.65 18.12
C ALA A 682 -8.31 -16.26 16.81
N THR A 683 -9.33 -15.62 16.23
CA THR A 683 -9.94 -16.05 14.96
C THR A 683 -8.94 -15.93 13.80
N LEU A 684 -8.27 -14.79 13.69
CA LEU A 684 -7.21 -14.59 12.69
C LEU A 684 -6.05 -15.57 12.89
N THR A 685 -5.69 -15.93 14.12
CA THR A 685 -4.67 -16.96 14.39
C THR A 685 -5.07 -18.30 13.76
N GLN A 686 -6.31 -18.73 13.93
CA GLN A 686 -6.80 -19.95 13.30
C GLN A 686 -6.81 -19.84 11.77
N MET A 687 -7.26 -18.71 11.22
CA MET A 687 -7.33 -18.50 9.76
C MET A 687 -5.94 -18.44 9.11
N PHE A 688 -4.94 -17.90 9.80
CA PHE A 688 -3.55 -17.79 9.30
C PHE A 688 -2.67 -18.98 9.72
N MET A 689 -3.16 -19.94 10.51
CA MET A 689 -2.35 -21.03 11.10
C MET A 689 -1.41 -21.72 10.10
N PRO A 690 -1.83 -22.06 8.85
CA PRO A 690 -0.91 -22.70 7.88
C PRO A 690 0.24 -21.80 7.40
N LEU A 691 0.10 -20.48 7.53
CA LEU A 691 1.09 -19.48 7.14
C LEU A 691 1.99 -19.06 8.32
N LEU A 692 1.62 -19.40 9.55
CA LEU A 692 2.39 -19.02 10.72
C LEU A 692 3.66 -19.86 10.85
N PRO A 693 4.77 -19.26 11.34
CA PRO A 693 6.03 -19.97 11.51
C PRO A 693 6.06 -20.84 12.78
N PHE A 694 4.90 -21.11 13.38
CA PHE A 694 4.67 -21.92 14.58
C PHE A 694 3.22 -22.43 14.60
N SER A 695 2.95 -23.46 15.38
CA SER A 695 1.63 -23.84 15.84
C SER A 695 1.33 -23.17 17.18
N LEU A 696 0.08 -22.78 17.39
CA LEU A 696 -0.39 -22.28 18.67
C LEU A 696 -1.68 -22.97 19.06
N GLU A 697 -1.63 -23.79 20.11
CA GLU A 697 -2.80 -24.46 20.68
C GLU A 697 -3.24 -23.72 21.94
N SER A 698 -4.45 -23.17 21.91
CA SER A 698 -5.06 -22.51 23.07
C SER A 698 -6.57 -22.70 23.01
N SER A 699 -7.21 -22.89 24.17
CA SER A 699 -8.67 -22.97 24.26
C SER A 699 -9.36 -21.65 23.88
N ALA A 700 -8.61 -20.54 23.79
CA ALA A 700 -9.11 -19.27 23.31
C ALA A 700 -9.18 -19.19 21.78
N ILE A 701 -8.44 -20.05 21.06
CA ILE A 701 -8.45 -20.12 19.59
C ILE A 701 -9.64 -20.99 19.16
N PRO A 702 -10.55 -20.45 18.31
CA PRO A 702 -11.69 -21.21 17.83
C PRO A 702 -11.25 -22.36 16.92
N ALA A 703 -12.03 -23.44 16.89
CA ALA A 703 -11.84 -24.49 15.89
C ALA A 703 -12.15 -23.95 14.49
N GLN A 704 -11.45 -24.48 13.47
CA GLN A 704 -11.63 -24.01 12.09
C GLN A 704 -13.08 -24.10 11.61
N ASN A 705 -13.75 -25.22 11.91
CA ASN A 705 -15.15 -25.47 11.54
C ASN A 705 -16.17 -24.70 12.40
N ASP A 706 -15.71 -23.92 13.39
CA ASP A 706 -16.55 -22.97 14.12
C ASP A 706 -16.46 -21.55 13.55
N ILE A 707 -15.64 -21.28 12.52
CA ILE A 707 -15.53 -19.94 11.94
C ILE A 707 -16.52 -19.84 10.77
N TYR A 708 -17.47 -18.91 10.85
CA TYR A 708 -18.48 -18.66 9.82
C TYR A 708 -18.41 -17.24 9.31
N ARG A 709 -18.81 -17.05 8.07
CA ARG A 709 -19.09 -15.73 7.50
C ARG A 709 -20.43 -15.23 8.02
N TYR A 710 -20.43 -14.03 8.56
CA TYR A 710 -21.62 -13.35 9.08
C TYR A 710 -21.86 -12.05 8.32
N THR A 711 -23.14 -11.79 8.06
CA THR A 711 -23.61 -10.56 7.41
C THR A 711 -24.46 -9.75 8.40
N PHE A 712 -24.11 -8.46 8.55
CA PHE A 712 -24.68 -7.50 9.49
C PHE A 712 -25.38 -6.37 8.74
N PRO A 713 -26.71 -6.34 8.67
CA PRO A 713 -27.45 -5.31 7.94
C PRO A 713 -27.55 -4.00 8.74
N PHE A 714 -27.16 -2.88 8.12
CA PHE A 714 -27.22 -1.54 8.72
C PHE A 714 -28.03 -0.58 7.83
N PRO A 715 -29.38 -0.65 7.84
CA PRO A 715 -30.24 0.12 6.93
C PRO A 715 -30.21 1.64 7.13
N SER A 716 -29.44 2.15 8.10
CA SER A 716 -29.39 3.58 8.44
C SER A 716 -28.01 3.97 8.96
N VAL A 717 -27.02 3.92 8.06
CA VAL A 717 -25.68 4.44 8.31
C VAL A 717 -25.69 5.98 8.26
N ILE A 718 -24.97 6.59 9.19
CA ILE A 718 -24.73 8.04 9.25
C ILE A 718 -23.23 8.31 9.19
N SER A 719 -22.83 9.33 8.42
CA SER A 719 -21.46 9.85 8.48
C SER A 719 -21.46 11.33 8.16
N HIS A 720 -20.77 12.12 9.00
CA HIS A 720 -20.78 13.58 8.91
C HIS A 720 -19.65 14.15 8.03
N GLN A 721 -18.59 13.37 7.75
CA GLN A 721 -17.45 13.76 6.89
C GLN A 721 -16.84 12.54 6.18
N GLU A 722 -16.16 12.70 5.05
CA GLU A 722 -15.92 11.57 4.13
C GLU A 722 -14.51 10.96 4.17
N LEU A 723 -13.48 11.68 4.62
CA LEU A 723 -12.11 11.15 4.61
C LEU A 723 -11.33 11.56 5.87
N PRO A 724 -10.54 10.64 6.46
CA PRO A 724 -10.51 9.20 6.21
C PRO A 724 -11.73 8.54 6.88
N ASN A 725 -12.49 7.70 6.20
CA ASN A 725 -13.70 7.10 6.79
C ASN A 725 -13.55 5.59 6.94
N THR A 726 -12.52 5.20 7.69
CA THR A 726 -12.17 3.81 7.95
C THR A 726 -13.06 3.24 9.05
N LEU A 727 -13.67 2.10 8.78
CA LEU A 727 -14.75 1.54 9.57
C LEU A 727 -14.31 0.34 10.42
N ILE A 728 -15.05 0.10 11.49
CA ILE A 728 -14.87 -1.04 12.39
C ILE A 728 -16.22 -1.49 12.97
N LEU A 729 -16.37 -2.80 13.23
CA LEU A 729 -17.51 -3.31 13.98
C LEU A 729 -17.22 -3.27 15.47
N VAL A 730 -18.19 -2.82 16.24
CA VAL A 730 -18.15 -2.80 17.70
C VAL A 730 -19.36 -3.53 18.22
N PHE A 731 -19.12 -4.51 19.09
CA PHE A 731 -20.14 -5.28 19.78
C PHE A 731 -20.10 -4.94 21.26
N TRP A 732 -21.27 -4.75 21.86
CA TRP A 732 -21.35 -4.45 23.29
C TRP A 732 -22.54 -5.09 23.97
N SER A 733 -22.36 -5.42 25.24
CA SER A 733 -23.45 -5.87 26.12
C SER A 733 -24.13 -4.66 26.77
N LEU A 734 -25.45 -4.59 26.60
CA LEU A 734 -26.30 -3.55 27.16
C LEU A 734 -26.22 -3.51 28.69
N LYS A 735 -26.06 -4.67 29.33
CA LYS A 735 -25.90 -4.79 30.78
C LYS A 735 -24.70 -3.95 31.26
N TYR A 736 -23.52 -4.19 30.71
CA TYR A 736 -22.31 -3.47 31.13
C TYR A 736 -22.29 -2.03 30.63
N PHE A 737 -22.89 -1.75 29.46
CA PHE A 737 -23.03 -0.40 28.94
C PHE A 737 -23.84 0.50 29.88
N MET A 738 -24.95 0.00 30.44
CA MET A 738 -25.78 0.75 31.40
C MET A 738 -25.02 1.07 32.71
N ASP A 739 -24.01 0.28 33.06
CA ASP A 739 -23.21 0.50 34.28
C ASP A 739 -22.20 1.66 34.15
N LEU A 740 -21.88 2.10 32.91
CA LEU A 740 -20.90 3.15 32.61
C LEU A 740 -21.29 4.55 33.10
N GLY A 741 -22.57 4.77 33.39
CA GLY A 741 -23.12 6.09 33.73
C GLY A 741 -23.18 7.05 32.54
N GLU A 742 -23.55 8.30 32.82
CA GLU A 742 -23.83 9.31 31.79
C GLU A 742 -22.58 9.64 30.95
N MET A 743 -21.44 9.87 31.58
CA MET A 743 -20.20 10.23 30.88
C MET A 743 -19.70 9.09 29.98
N GLY A 744 -19.71 7.85 30.46
CA GLY A 744 -19.30 6.71 29.64
C GLY A 744 -20.28 6.46 28.49
N SER A 745 -21.58 6.63 28.72
CA SER A 745 -22.60 6.55 27.65
C SER A 745 -22.40 7.64 26.60
N TRP A 746 -22.09 8.87 27.03
CA TRP A 746 -21.78 9.99 26.12
C TRP A 746 -20.52 9.71 25.31
N SER A 747 -19.45 9.23 25.94
CA SER A 747 -18.20 8.85 25.27
C SER A 747 -18.47 7.77 24.23
N PHE A 748 -19.13 6.67 24.60
CA PHE A 748 -19.44 5.57 23.69
C PHE A 748 -20.10 6.04 22.38
N ILE A 749 -20.93 7.08 22.44
CA ILE A 749 -21.66 7.61 21.27
C ILE A 749 -20.81 8.59 20.44
N ASN A 750 -19.97 9.40 21.09
CA ASN A 750 -19.30 10.55 20.45
C ASN A 750 -17.79 10.36 20.22
N ASP A 751 -17.15 9.51 21.02
CA ASP A 751 -15.74 9.13 20.94
C ASP A 751 -15.52 7.87 21.81
N LEU A 752 -15.46 6.71 21.16
CA LEU A 752 -15.30 5.42 21.84
C LEU A 752 -13.89 5.24 22.43
N ARG A 753 -12.87 5.97 21.96
CA ARG A 753 -11.48 5.72 22.33
C ARG A 753 -11.22 5.76 23.84
N PRO A 754 -11.70 6.74 24.63
CA PRO A 754 -11.47 6.76 26.08
C PRO A 754 -11.91 5.47 26.78
N LEU A 755 -12.94 4.79 26.26
CA LEU A 755 -13.43 3.50 26.78
C LEU A 755 -12.62 2.30 26.30
N LEU A 756 -11.81 2.46 25.25
CA LEU A 756 -10.91 1.42 24.71
C LEU A 756 -9.48 1.56 25.23
N ASP A 757 -9.01 2.79 25.41
CA ASP A 757 -7.64 3.13 25.78
C ASP A 757 -7.60 3.77 27.18
N PRO A 758 -7.16 3.02 28.22
CA PRO A 758 -7.00 3.56 29.56
C PRO A 758 -6.07 4.78 29.62
N THR A 759 -5.12 4.88 28.68
CA THR A 759 -4.14 5.99 28.64
C THR A 759 -4.72 7.28 28.07
N TRP A 760 -5.92 7.20 27.48
CA TRP A 760 -6.69 8.33 26.98
C TRP A 760 -7.90 8.65 27.85
N GLY A 761 -8.54 7.62 28.39
CA GLY A 761 -9.63 7.73 29.35
C GLY A 761 -9.11 7.82 30.78
N ASP A 762 -9.08 6.67 31.46
CA ASP A 762 -8.86 6.53 32.90
C ASP A 762 -7.66 7.33 33.43
N GLU A 763 -6.55 7.38 32.69
CA GLU A 763 -5.33 8.04 33.16
C GLU A 763 -5.37 9.56 32.99
N MET A 764 -6.01 10.06 31.93
CA MET A 764 -6.06 11.48 31.57
C MET A 764 -7.30 12.19 32.11
N ASP A 765 -8.36 11.44 32.40
CA ASP A 765 -9.64 11.94 32.87
C ASP A 765 -10.21 11.04 33.97
N SER A 766 -10.26 11.61 35.19
CA SER A 766 -10.75 10.91 36.38
C SER A 766 -12.19 10.41 36.26
N ARG A 767 -12.99 10.94 35.32
CA ARG A 767 -14.37 10.51 35.08
C ARG A 767 -14.45 9.09 34.50
N PHE A 768 -13.38 8.60 33.88
CA PHE A 768 -13.29 7.25 33.34
C PHE A 768 -12.65 6.26 34.33
N ARG A 769 -12.04 6.73 35.42
CA ARG A 769 -11.39 5.88 36.43
C ARG A 769 -12.41 5.04 37.18
N GLY A 770 -12.15 3.73 37.25
CA GLY A 770 -12.83 2.82 38.17
C GLY A 770 -13.16 1.48 37.54
N SER A 771 -13.58 0.54 38.39
CA SER A 771 -13.84 -0.85 38.01
C SER A 771 -14.91 -1.04 36.94
N LYS A 772 -15.77 -0.04 36.71
CA LYS A 772 -16.85 -0.09 35.72
C LYS A 772 -16.34 -0.02 34.29
N SER A 773 -15.50 0.97 33.97
CA SER A 773 -14.86 1.10 32.66
C SER A 773 -14.00 -0.12 32.34
N ASP A 774 -13.23 -0.60 33.33
CA ASP A 774 -12.43 -1.82 33.21
C ASP A 774 -13.31 -3.05 32.93
N THR A 775 -14.41 -3.21 33.68
CA THR A 775 -15.35 -4.33 33.50
C THR A 775 -16.01 -4.27 32.12
N PHE A 776 -16.43 -3.09 31.66
CA PHE A 776 -16.99 -2.90 30.32
C PHE A 776 -15.96 -3.29 29.25
N ARG A 777 -14.74 -2.80 29.35
CA ARG A 777 -13.64 -3.07 28.41
C ARG A 777 -13.26 -4.55 28.37
N GLN A 778 -13.30 -5.25 29.51
CA GLN A 778 -12.89 -6.66 29.60
C GLN A 778 -14.02 -7.65 29.28
N LYS A 779 -15.28 -7.31 29.54
CA LYS A 779 -16.41 -8.27 29.49
C LYS A 779 -17.59 -7.82 28.63
N GLY A 780 -17.71 -6.53 28.36
CA GLY A 780 -18.88 -5.92 27.73
C GLY A 780 -18.60 -5.31 26.37
N LEU A 781 -17.39 -5.43 25.82
CA LEU A 781 -16.98 -4.79 24.57
C LEU A 781 -16.10 -5.73 23.75
N ILE A 782 -16.40 -5.84 22.46
CA ILE A 782 -15.60 -6.56 21.45
C ILE A 782 -15.47 -5.64 20.22
N VAL A 783 -14.29 -5.60 19.63
CA VAL A 783 -13.96 -4.79 18.46
C VAL A 783 -13.48 -5.72 17.34
N TRP A 784 -13.91 -5.45 16.11
CA TRP A 784 -13.60 -6.28 14.95
C TRP A 784 -13.20 -5.43 13.73
N SER A 785 -11.89 -5.38 13.45
CA SER A 785 -11.28 -4.59 12.37
C SER A 785 -11.38 -5.23 10.99
N THR A 786 -11.37 -6.56 10.93
CA THR A 786 -11.32 -7.33 9.69
C THR A 786 -12.72 -7.60 9.18
N MET A 787 -13.26 -6.65 8.43
CA MET A 787 -14.58 -6.74 7.81
C MET A 787 -14.62 -6.06 6.44
N GLU A 788 -15.55 -6.49 5.60
CA GLU A 788 -15.92 -5.84 4.35
C GLU A 788 -17.17 -4.98 4.56
N TRP A 789 -17.33 -3.96 3.74
CA TRP A 789 -18.52 -3.09 3.76
C TRP A 789 -19.09 -3.00 2.35
N ASP A 790 -20.31 -3.46 2.19
CA ASP A 790 -21.11 -3.27 0.98
C ASP A 790 -21.89 -1.95 1.10
N VAL A 791 -21.49 -0.96 0.31
CA VAL A 791 -22.12 0.37 0.32
C VAL A 791 -23.52 0.33 -0.30
N GLU A 792 -23.79 -0.54 -1.26
CA GLU A 792 -25.09 -0.60 -1.93
C GLU A 792 -26.10 -1.35 -1.07
N ALA A 793 -25.71 -2.50 -0.54
CA ALA A 793 -26.55 -3.29 0.36
C ALA A 793 -26.63 -2.69 1.77
N GLN A 794 -25.69 -1.81 2.15
CA GLN A 794 -25.52 -1.29 3.51
C GLN A 794 -25.28 -2.42 4.53
N GLU A 795 -24.39 -3.36 4.18
CA GLU A 795 -24.12 -4.55 4.98
C GLU A 795 -22.62 -4.67 5.29
N ALA A 796 -22.30 -5.01 6.54
CA ALA A 796 -20.95 -5.39 6.92
C ALA A 796 -20.82 -6.92 6.89
N ILE A 797 -19.68 -7.42 6.44
CA ILE A 797 -19.40 -8.87 6.35
C ILE A 797 -18.13 -9.17 7.13
N ALA A 798 -18.17 -10.14 8.04
CA ALA A 798 -17.01 -10.56 8.83
C ALA A 798 -17.01 -12.06 9.12
N TRP A 799 -15.82 -12.64 9.20
CA TRP A 799 -15.62 -14.03 9.64
C TRP A 799 -15.51 -14.07 11.16
N MET A 800 -16.39 -14.81 11.85
CA MET A 800 -16.44 -14.85 13.32
C MET A 800 -16.74 -16.27 13.84
N PRO A 801 -16.36 -16.59 15.09
CA PRO A 801 -16.71 -17.86 15.70
C PRO A 801 -18.21 -18.00 15.94
N GLY A 802 -18.79 -19.11 15.52
CA GLY A 802 -20.19 -19.45 15.71
C GLY A 802 -20.53 -19.59 17.19
N THR A 803 -19.63 -20.19 17.99
CA THR A 803 -19.77 -20.23 19.45
C THR A 803 -19.91 -18.84 20.08
N LEU A 804 -19.14 -17.85 19.61
CA LEU A 804 -19.18 -16.47 20.09
C LEU A 804 -20.50 -15.79 19.70
N VAL A 805 -20.87 -15.83 18.42
CA VAL A 805 -22.10 -15.18 17.93
C VAL A 805 -23.34 -15.82 18.55
N ASN A 806 -23.39 -17.14 18.66
CA ASN A 806 -24.50 -17.85 19.31
C ASN A 806 -24.61 -17.49 20.79
N LYS A 807 -23.49 -17.28 21.50
CA LYS A 807 -23.50 -16.80 22.88
C LYS A 807 -24.12 -15.41 22.98
N MET A 808 -23.73 -14.48 22.11
CA MET A 808 -24.30 -13.12 22.06
C MET A 808 -25.82 -13.15 21.80
N ILE A 809 -26.27 -13.97 20.84
CA ILE A 809 -27.69 -14.16 20.54
C ILE A 809 -28.46 -14.74 21.73
N ARG A 810 -27.92 -15.79 22.38
CA ARG A 810 -28.56 -16.45 23.52
C ARG A 810 -28.68 -15.55 24.74
N GLN A 811 -27.69 -14.69 24.98
CA GLN A 811 -27.73 -13.74 26.09
C GLN A 811 -28.76 -12.62 25.86
N GLY A 812 -29.01 -12.26 24.60
CA GLY A 812 -30.09 -11.34 24.22
C GLY A 812 -29.85 -9.87 24.59
N ASP A 813 -28.72 -9.55 25.23
CA ASP A 813 -28.33 -8.20 25.64
C ASP A 813 -27.18 -7.63 24.80
N TRP A 814 -26.73 -8.30 23.74
CA TRP A 814 -25.66 -7.84 22.87
C TRP A 814 -26.18 -7.08 21.64
N ASN A 815 -25.51 -5.97 21.36
CA ASN A 815 -25.73 -5.12 20.20
C ASN A 815 -24.46 -5.03 19.35
N CYS A 816 -24.63 -4.65 18.09
CA CYS A 816 -23.57 -4.40 17.12
C CYS A 816 -23.77 -3.03 16.45
N GLY A 817 -22.67 -2.38 16.12
CA GLY A 817 -22.66 -1.05 15.54
C GLY A 817 -21.40 -0.80 14.74
N LEU A 818 -21.55 -0.05 13.66
CA LEU A 818 -20.47 0.47 12.83
C LEU A 818 -19.85 1.73 13.46
N PHE A 819 -18.52 1.79 13.57
CA PHE A 819 -17.80 2.95 14.08
C PHE A 819 -16.73 3.38 13.11
N ARG A 820 -16.38 4.67 13.17
CA ARG A 820 -15.16 5.22 12.58
C ARG A 820 -13.96 4.88 13.44
N THR A 821 -12.81 4.67 12.82
CA THR A 821 -11.54 4.43 13.52
C THR A 821 -10.67 5.69 13.58
N ASP A 822 -10.90 6.65 12.70
CA ASP A 822 -10.18 7.93 12.66
C ASP A 822 -10.71 8.95 13.67
N THR A 823 -11.97 8.84 14.08
CA THR A 823 -12.59 9.70 15.11
C THR A 823 -13.25 8.94 16.24
N TRP A 824 -13.39 7.61 16.12
CA TRP A 824 -14.08 6.77 17.11
C TRP A 824 -15.57 7.13 17.32
N GLN A 825 -16.18 7.81 16.35
CA GLN A 825 -17.61 8.14 16.33
C GLN A 825 -18.45 6.99 15.78
N ARG A 826 -19.70 6.87 16.27
CA ARG A 826 -20.66 5.92 15.72
C ARG A 826 -21.09 6.31 14.30
N CYS A 827 -21.40 5.30 13.49
CA CYS A 827 -21.93 5.43 12.13
C CYS A 827 -23.35 4.91 11.96
N TRP A 828 -24.12 4.73 13.03
CA TRP A 828 -25.47 4.16 12.98
C TRP A 828 -26.46 5.01 13.76
N GLN A 829 -27.71 5.07 13.31
CA GLN A 829 -28.79 5.71 14.07
C GLN A 829 -29.34 4.81 15.18
N LYS A 830 -29.55 3.53 14.86
CA LYS A 830 -29.99 2.50 15.79
C LYS A 830 -28.98 1.34 15.74
N PRO A 831 -28.65 0.75 16.90
CA PRO A 831 -27.76 -0.40 16.92
C PRO A 831 -28.46 -1.62 16.32
N LEU A 832 -27.67 -2.51 15.71
CA LEU A 832 -28.13 -3.81 15.24
C LEU A 832 -28.23 -4.76 16.44
N MET A 833 -29.33 -5.50 16.55
CA MET A 833 -29.43 -6.57 17.54
C MET A 833 -28.81 -7.85 17.00
N MET A 834 -28.08 -8.58 17.84
CA MET A 834 -27.39 -9.79 17.39
C MET A 834 -28.30 -10.91 16.87
N LYS A 835 -29.58 -10.91 17.20
CA LYS A 835 -30.56 -11.88 16.68
C LYS A 835 -30.87 -11.69 15.18
N ASP A 836 -30.57 -10.52 14.62
CA ASP A 836 -30.90 -10.14 13.24
C ASP A 836 -29.75 -10.41 12.26
N VAL A 837 -28.63 -10.97 12.74
CA VAL A 837 -27.45 -11.29 11.91
C VAL A 837 -27.69 -12.55 11.08
N ARG A 838 -27.14 -12.58 9.87
CA ARG A 838 -27.23 -13.75 8.99
C ARG A 838 -25.92 -14.53 9.04
N ARG A 839 -26.03 -15.86 9.14
CA ARG A 839 -24.89 -16.77 9.09
C ARG A 839 -24.87 -17.46 7.74
N ASP A 840 -23.74 -17.38 7.07
CA ASP A 840 -23.53 -17.90 5.73
C ASP A 840 -22.58 -19.10 5.78
N GLU A 841 -21.61 -19.16 4.87
CA GLU A 841 -20.65 -20.25 4.71
C GLU A 841 -19.68 -20.40 5.91
N VAL A 842 -19.15 -21.60 6.07
CA VAL A 842 -18.13 -21.96 7.07
C VAL A 842 -16.73 -21.84 6.45
N TRP A 843 -15.73 -21.53 7.27
CA TRP A 843 -14.34 -21.42 6.84
C TRP A 843 -13.73 -22.81 6.62
N GLU A 844 -13.92 -23.38 5.44
CA GLU A 844 -13.36 -24.70 5.08
C GLU A 844 -11.85 -24.64 4.79
N GLU A 845 -11.21 -25.76 4.45
CA GLU A 845 -9.83 -25.75 3.93
C GLU A 845 -9.78 -25.29 2.48
#